data_AF-A0A1R1MGU2-F1
#
_entry.id   AF-A0A1R1MGU2-F1
#
_cell.length_a   1.000
_cell.length_b   1.000
_cell.length_c   1.000
_cell.angle_alpha   90.00
_cell.angle_beta   90.00
_cell.angle_gamma   90.00
#
_symmetry.space_group_name_H-M   'P 1'
#
loop_
_entity.id
_entity.type
_entity.pdbx_description
1 polymer ?
#
loop_
_entity_poly.entity_id
_entity_poly.type
_entity_poly.pdbx_seq_one_letter_code
_entity_poly.pdbx_strand_id
1 'polypeptide(L)'
;MRSNFQKTSSYDFLISRNQHDDSYCLYRFDPDAEELFSLLPLSADASFDHSYQIAQVGGYLLQWSPLCEQDGKPSYHFNLLTFNPNSPDPLNGKILQSGYWEKKKFWGYRDYYSSNPDEGQNLDLIPMSSFVLNMIPAKGRGTYELWNFDPQPNLPGNADPIPYPYTGQGGFPLIKEGHTLIPIGNYVLDRLPDRKRFRLWSFDPQLHPALSLPAVQEGYWDEIDERHELTAIGDHILDWNPEEGTYRLWRFDPNHADVLIDPIREGKLPAGIGTDTKLTGYQPRIPVQKQQADRPGSTDFMRSKIRHVVYYMVESRSFDNVCGWLYEKGDRDCHYIGSQEPFDGASFENFNFDRDRKVHVSQFKDGKLSDQWNLIALDQDPFHDTTDNLQQMFAEPPGYWGRAKPDMGGFILNNANPQVMETFSPEQLPVLNGLARHFGISDRWFCSIPGGTDVNRAFSVTGSAFNKLGTWEGGNAYKYWPDSPHRQSIWKVLWSQGITDWKIYNSVLWEDYIFTYQLYLKGQIPTVDANPTEFMADIEQFKKDALDGNLPAFSYLEPAWIAPAGATSYHPGGDLVPAETALNEIYEAIKNGPGWDETLLVVTFDKNNGIYDHVSPPYAKKPWPNDLNNGFAYDLMGPRVPTIMVSPWIKEQSVFRAEGDVPFDSTSFAATLLEWFGVPKPLWGLGDRMDIAPTFERVFQASEPRKTAPTLTPPYDKSFPKESNNA
;
A
#
# COMPACT_ATOMS: atom_id res chain seq x y z
N MET A 1 12.88 -12.69 -29.82
CA MET A 1 12.60 -11.30 -30.25
C MET A 1 12.09 -10.55 -29.03
N ARG A 2 12.91 -9.67 -28.45
CA ARG A 2 12.47 -8.79 -27.35
C ARG A 2 11.50 -7.78 -27.96
N SER A 3 10.25 -7.78 -27.54
CA SER A 3 9.27 -6.79 -27.95
C SER A 3 9.70 -5.43 -27.38
N ASN A 4 10.11 -4.53 -28.27
CA ASN A 4 10.21 -3.10 -27.99
C ASN A 4 8.79 -2.59 -27.68
N PHE A 5 8.41 -2.66 -26.41
CA PHE A 5 7.27 -1.89 -25.91
C PHE A 5 7.76 -0.47 -25.68
N GLN A 6 7.40 0.46 -26.57
CA GLN A 6 7.39 1.88 -26.21
C GLN A 6 6.32 2.06 -25.14
N LYS A 7 6.69 1.94 -23.87
CA LYS A 7 6.00 2.65 -22.79
C LYS A 7 6.17 4.13 -23.14
N THR A 8 5.13 4.81 -23.58
CA THR A 8 5.14 6.28 -23.49
C THR A 8 5.17 6.61 -21.99
N SER A 9 6.29 7.17 -21.54
CA SER A 9 6.62 7.44 -20.14
C SER A 9 5.61 8.41 -19.50
N SER A 10 5.24 8.14 -18.26
CA SER A 10 4.82 9.21 -17.36
C SER A 10 6.06 10.07 -17.12
N TYR A 11 6.14 11.21 -17.78
CA TYR A 11 7.21 12.16 -17.53
C TYR A 11 6.91 12.95 -16.25
N ASP A 12 7.99 13.32 -15.56
CA ASP A 12 7.94 14.19 -14.40
C ASP A 12 8.20 15.65 -14.82
N PHE A 13 8.22 16.55 -13.86
CA PHE A 13 8.55 17.95 -14.08
C PHE A 13 9.67 18.41 -13.18
N LEU A 14 10.53 19.27 -13.73
CA LEU A 14 11.60 19.92 -13.00
C LEU A 14 11.34 21.43 -13.00
N ILE A 15 11.09 21.97 -11.82
CA ILE A 15 10.92 23.41 -11.59
C ILE A 15 12.31 23.99 -11.32
N SER A 16 12.73 24.96 -12.12
CA SER A 16 14.00 25.69 -11.97
C SER A 16 13.72 27.12 -11.56
N ARG A 17 14.05 27.50 -10.33
CA ARG A 17 13.82 28.86 -9.79
C ARG A 17 15.13 29.61 -9.62
N ASN A 18 15.17 30.87 -10.02
CA ASN A 18 16.27 31.77 -9.70
C ASN A 18 16.24 32.10 -8.20
N GLN A 19 17.41 32.23 -7.57
CA GLN A 19 17.56 32.53 -6.15
C GLN A 19 17.66 34.04 -5.84
N HIS A 20 17.82 34.90 -6.86
CA HIS A 20 18.02 36.34 -6.70
C HIS A 20 16.95 37.21 -7.38
N ASP A 21 16.08 36.60 -8.20
CA ASP A 21 14.94 37.27 -8.83
C ASP A 21 13.78 36.29 -9.03
N ASP A 22 12.59 36.82 -9.33
CA ASP A 22 11.35 36.05 -9.36
C ASP A 22 11.16 35.19 -10.64
N SER A 23 12.19 35.05 -11.48
CA SER A 23 12.11 34.24 -12.69
C SER A 23 12.18 32.74 -12.39
N TYR A 24 11.44 31.95 -13.17
CA TYR A 24 11.53 30.50 -13.13
C TYR A 24 11.28 29.88 -14.50
N CYS A 25 11.78 28.66 -14.69
CA CYS A 25 11.53 27.82 -15.85
C CYS A 25 10.88 26.50 -15.39
N LEU A 26 10.08 25.91 -16.28
CA LEU A 26 9.52 24.59 -16.09
C LEU A 26 9.98 23.67 -17.21
N TYR A 27 10.54 22.52 -16.85
CA TYR A 27 10.95 21.50 -17.81
C TYR A 27 10.10 20.26 -17.61
N ARG A 28 9.61 19.69 -18.71
CA ARG A 28 9.27 18.27 -18.74
C ARG A 28 10.55 17.46 -18.62
N PHE A 29 10.55 16.49 -17.71
CA PHE A 29 11.68 15.62 -17.41
C PHE A 29 11.34 14.18 -17.79
N ASP A 30 12.05 13.63 -18.76
CA ASP A 30 11.73 12.32 -19.34
C ASP A 30 12.99 11.48 -19.60
N PRO A 31 13.33 10.53 -18.70
CA PRO A 31 14.49 9.65 -18.85
C PRO A 31 14.46 8.76 -20.10
N ASP A 32 13.29 8.57 -20.72
CA ASP A 32 13.11 7.70 -21.89
C ASP A 32 13.04 8.49 -23.23
N ALA A 33 12.85 9.81 -23.19
CA ALA A 33 12.84 10.66 -24.38
C ALA A 33 14.25 10.98 -24.90
N GLU A 34 14.35 11.36 -26.17
CA GLU A 34 15.62 11.82 -26.77
C GLU A 34 16.23 12.99 -26.00
N GLU A 35 15.42 14.00 -25.69
CA GLU A 35 15.80 15.15 -24.86
C GLU A 35 15.36 14.93 -23.41
N LEU A 36 16.30 15.01 -22.46
CA LEU A 36 15.97 14.80 -21.03
C LEU A 36 15.09 15.93 -20.50
N PHE A 37 15.40 17.15 -20.90
CA PHE A 37 14.71 18.37 -20.49
C PHE A 37 14.01 18.96 -21.71
N SER A 38 12.68 18.98 -21.70
CA SER A 38 11.91 19.75 -22.69
C SER A 38 11.32 20.99 -21.99
N LEU A 39 11.79 22.18 -22.36
CA LEU A 39 11.27 23.44 -21.81
C LEU A 39 9.78 23.58 -22.12
N LEU A 40 8.98 23.87 -21.10
CA LEU A 40 7.56 24.17 -21.24
C LEU A 40 7.34 25.69 -21.35
N PRO A 41 6.45 26.14 -22.24
CA PRO A 41 6.17 27.56 -22.39
C PRO A 41 5.42 28.09 -21.16
N LEU A 42 5.95 29.16 -20.57
CA LEU A 42 5.28 29.96 -19.55
C LEU A 42 4.83 31.30 -20.17
N SER A 43 3.90 32.00 -19.52
CA SER A 43 3.57 33.37 -19.93
C SER A 43 4.76 34.31 -19.69
N ALA A 44 4.84 35.39 -20.49
CA ALA A 44 5.95 36.35 -20.38
C ALA A 44 5.98 37.11 -19.05
N ASP A 45 4.87 37.11 -18.32
CA ASP A 45 4.66 37.70 -17.00
C ASP A 45 4.68 36.67 -15.86
N ALA A 46 4.92 35.38 -16.14
CA ALA A 46 5.05 34.36 -15.11
C ALA A 46 6.22 34.72 -14.17
N SER A 47 5.92 34.83 -12.87
CA SER A 47 6.84 35.34 -11.86
C SER A 47 6.51 34.70 -10.52
N PHE A 48 7.49 34.22 -9.77
CA PHE A 48 7.28 33.61 -8.47
C PHE A 48 8.29 34.16 -7.46
N ASP A 49 7.80 34.64 -6.32
CA ASP A 49 8.66 35.21 -5.27
C ASP A 49 9.79 34.24 -4.89
N HIS A 50 11.02 34.60 -5.27
CA HIS A 50 12.18 33.74 -5.11
C HIS A 50 12.51 33.42 -3.65
N SER A 51 12.07 34.27 -2.72
CA SER A 51 12.28 34.08 -1.29
C SER A 51 11.48 32.89 -0.73
N TYR A 52 10.38 32.50 -1.40
CA TYR A 52 9.56 31.38 -0.97
C TYR A 52 10.29 30.05 -1.19
N GLN A 53 10.03 29.12 -0.28
CA GLN A 53 10.37 27.72 -0.44
C GLN A 53 9.18 26.97 -1.05
N ILE A 54 9.48 25.90 -1.79
CA ILE A 54 8.46 25.02 -2.38
C ILE A 54 8.86 23.56 -2.17
N ALA A 55 7.86 22.69 -2.01
CA ALA A 55 8.04 21.25 -1.96
C ALA A 55 6.78 20.55 -2.47
N GLN A 56 6.93 19.40 -3.14
CA GLN A 56 5.80 18.50 -3.38
C GLN A 56 5.52 17.71 -2.11
N VAL A 57 4.28 17.74 -1.61
CA VAL A 57 3.80 16.84 -0.56
C VAL A 57 2.53 16.15 -1.08
N GLY A 58 2.57 14.83 -1.19
CA GLY A 58 1.54 14.08 -1.90
C GLY A 58 1.30 14.61 -3.32
N GLY A 59 0.04 14.90 -3.64
CA GLY A 59 -0.38 15.42 -4.95
C GLY A 59 -0.29 16.96 -5.08
N TYR A 60 0.24 17.66 -4.09
CA TYR A 60 0.17 19.12 -3.98
C TYR A 60 1.54 19.78 -3.99
N LEU A 61 1.56 21.06 -4.38
CA LEU A 61 2.72 21.92 -4.19
C LEU A 61 2.47 22.79 -2.95
N LEU A 62 3.32 22.61 -1.94
CA LEU A 62 3.34 23.44 -0.75
C LEU A 62 4.36 24.56 -0.94
N GLN A 63 3.97 25.79 -0.61
CA GLN A 63 4.80 26.98 -0.67
C GLN A 63 4.83 27.65 0.70
N TRP A 64 5.97 28.17 1.13
CA TRP A 64 6.04 28.97 2.35
C TRP A 64 7.10 30.08 2.27
N SER A 65 6.79 31.21 2.89
CA SER A 65 7.68 32.37 2.95
C SER A 65 8.83 32.15 3.93
N PRO A 66 9.88 32.98 3.87
CA PRO A 66 10.74 33.25 5.01
C PRO A 66 9.94 33.81 6.19
N LEU A 67 10.57 33.93 7.35
CA LEU A 67 9.97 34.51 8.54
C LEU A 67 9.49 35.94 8.25
N CYS A 68 8.19 36.13 8.41
CA CYS A 68 7.49 37.40 8.27
C CYS A 68 6.77 37.75 9.57
N GLU A 69 5.91 38.77 9.53
CA GLU A 69 5.07 39.16 10.65
C GLU A 69 3.60 39.12 10.24
N GLN A 70 2.77 38.49 11.08
CA GLN A 70 1.31 38.51 10.95
C GLN A 70 0.72 38.91 12.31
N ASP A 71 -0.06 39.98 12.35
CA ASP A 71 -0.70 40.50 13.57
C ASP A 71 0.28 40.67 14.76
N GLY A 72 1.49 41.17 14.49
CA GLY A 72 2.54 41.38 15.49
C GLY A 72 3.22 40.10 15.98
N LYS A 73 3.03 38.97 15.31
CA LYS A 73 3.65 37.67 15.66
C LYS A 73 4.57 37.18 14.54
N PRO A 74 5.79 36.72 14.86
CA PRO A 74 6.67 36.06 13.90
C PRO A 74 5.99 34.83 13.30
N SER A 75 5.84 34.80 11.98
CA SER A 75 5.05 33.81 11.26
C SER A 75 5.65 33.45 9.90
N TYR A 76 5.17 32.38 9.29
CA TYR A 76 5.46 32.01 7.90
C TYR A 76 4.15 32.00 7.12
N HIS A 77 4.07 32.74 6.02
CA HIS A 77 2.93 32.64 5.10
C HIS A 77 3.05 31.33 4.32
N PHE A 78 1.95 30.60 4.15
CA PHE A 78 1.92 29.38 3.36
C PHE A 78 0.82 29.42 2.31
N ASN A 79 1.06 28.72 1.20
CA ASN A 79 0.03 28.36 0.21
C ASN A 79 0.13 26.87 -0.10
N LEU A 80 -1.02 26.22 -0.24
CA LEU A 80 -1.14 24.88 -0.80
C LEU A 80 -1.93 24.99 -2.11
N LEU A 81 -1.41 24.43 -3.19
CA LEU A 81 -2.05 24.49 -4.50
C LEU A 81 -2.01 23.15 -5.24
N THR A 82 -2.98 22.98 -6.13
CA THR A 82 -2.95 21.92 -7.14
C THR A 82 -2.01 22.35 -8.26
N PHE A 83 -0.89 21.67 -8.42
CA PHE A 83 0.07 21.99 -9.48
C PHE A 83 -0.47 21.53 -10.84
N ASN A 84 -0.67 22.48 -11.76
CA ASN A 84 -1.06 22.18 -13.13
C ASN A 84 0.09 22.58 -14.07
N PRO A 85 0.88 21.61 -14.58
CA PRO A 85 2.02 21.89 -15.45
C PRO A 85 1.64 22.48 -16.81
N ASN A 86 0.37 22.38 -17.22
CA ASN A 86 -0.13 22.98 -18.46
C ASN A 86 -0.65 24.42 -18.26
N SER A 87 -0.61 24.95 -17.03
CA SER A 87 -0.92 26.34 -16.74
C SER A 87 0.15 27.26 -17.36
N PRO A 88 -0.20 28.46 -17.86
CA PRO A 88 0.79 29.45 -18.27
C PRO A 88 1.66 29.95 -17.10
N ASP A 89 1.17 29.85 -15.86
CA ASP A 89 1.91 30.13 -14.64
C ASP A 89 1.58 29.07 -13.57
N PRO A 90 2.28 27.92 -13.55
CA PRO A 90 1.98 26.81 -12.65
C PRO A 90 2.24 27.10 -11.17
N LEU A 91 3.16 27.99 -10.84
CA LEU A 91 3.51 28.31 -9.44
C LEU A 91 2.51 29.28 -8.80
N ASN A 92 1.76 30.05 -9.58
CA ASN A 92 0.66 30.89 -9.10
C ASN A 92 -0.72 30.33 -9.48
N GLY A 93 -0.83 29.00 -9.53
CA GLY A 93 -2.06 28.30 -9.85
C GLY A 93 -3.16 28.49 -8.81
N LYS A 94 -4.24 27.70 -8.94
CA LYS A 94 -5.37 27.73 -8.01
C LYS A 94 -4.91 27.35 -6.60
N ILE A 95 -4.91 28.34 -5.70
CA ILE A 95 -4.68 28.14 -4.27
C ILE A 95 -5.85 27.34 -3.68
N LEU A 96 -5.54 26.20 -3.08
CA LEU A 96 -6.48 25.38 -2.32
C LEU A 96 -6.58 25.87 -0.88
N GLN A 97 -5.42 26.12 -0.26
CA GLN A 97 -5.34 26.66 1.09
C GLN A 97 -4.27 27.75 1.21
N SER A 98 -4.49 28.72 2.08
CA SER A 98 -3.51 29.77 2.38
C SER A 98 -3.68 30.29 3.81
N GLY A 99 -2.58 30.68 4.44
CA GLY A 99 -2.62 31.18 5.81
C GLY A 99 -1.24 31.47 6.37
N TYR A 100 -1.16 31.58 7.69
CA TYR A 100 0.09 31.86 8.40
C TYR A 100 0.32 30.83 9.51
N TRP A 101 1.54 30.29 9.58
CA TRP A 101 1.99 29.51 10.73
C TRP A 101 2.82 30.38 11.66
N GLU A 102 2.39 30.55 12.90
CA GLU A 102 3.22 31.20 13.92
C GLU A 102 4.52 30.40 14.12
N LYS A 103 5.67 31.08 14.24
CA LYS A 103 6.99 30.46 14.40
C LYS A 103 7.03 29.42 15.53
N LYS A 104 6.37 29.69 16.65
CA LYS A 104 6.30 28.79 17.82
C LYS A 104 5.74 27.40 17.49
N LYS A 105 4.98 27.25 16.39
CA LYS A 105 4.46 25.96 15.92
C LYS A 105 5.60 24.95 15.69
N PHE A 106 6.68 25.39 15.04
CA PHE A 106 7.80 24.53 14.65
C PHE A 106 8.98 24.61 15.62
N TRP A 107 9.09 25.73 16.34
CA TRP A 107 10.22 26.03 17.22
C TRP A 107 9.92 25.79 18.71
N GLY A 108 8.67 25.47 19.05
CA GLY A 108 8.22 25.26 20.42
C GLY A 108 8.40 26.51 21.29
N TYR A 109 9.00 26.33 22.46
CA TYR A 109 9.26 27.42 23.42
C TYR A 109 10.55 28.20 23.15
N ARG A 110 11.35 27.80 22.15
CA ARG A 110 12.65 28.41 21.86
C ARG A 110 12.55 29.35 20.67
N ASP A 111 13.24 30.50 20.76
CA ASP A 111 13.36 31.41 19.62
C ASP A 111 14.45 30.98 18.62
N TYR A 112 15.47 30.28 19.12
CA TYR A 112 16.58 29.69 18.36
C TYR A 112 17.23 28.56 19.17
N TYR A 113 17.94 27.64 18.51
CA TYR A 113 18.57 26.46 19.10
C TYR A 113 20.10 26.56 19.21
N SER A 114 20.74 27.58 18.62
CA SER A 114 22.16 27.88 18.82
C SER A 114 22.44 29.31 19.34
N SER A 115 23.58 29.91 18.97
CA SER A 115 23.88 31.32 19.22
C SER A 115 23.44 32.23 18.08
N ASN A 116 22.90 31.68 16.99
CA ASN A 116 22.43 32.44 15.83
C ASN A 116 20.94 32.83 16.03
N PRO A 117 20.61 34.12 16.22
CA PRO A 117 19.23 34.55 16.39
C PRO A 117 18.38 34.41 15.11
N ASP A 118 19.04 34.25 13.96
CA ASP A 118 18.41 34.16 12.64
C ASP A 118 18.16 32.72 12.17
N GLU A 119 18.35 31.70 13.02
CA GLU A 119 18.05 30.31 12.65
C GLU A 119 16.59 30.11 12.19
N GLY A 120 15.68 30.93 12.70
CA GLY A 120 14.28 30.90 12.32
C GLY A 120 13.92 31.63 11.03
N GLN A 121 14.87 32.26 10.33
CA GLN A 121 14.54 33.04 9.13
C GLN A 121 13.96 32.18 8.01
N ASN A 122 14.41 30.93 7.88
CA ASN A 122 13.85 29.94 6.96
C ASN A 122 13.39 28.71 7.74
N LEU A 123 12.31 28.10 7.25
CA LEU A 123 11.77 26.87 7.81
C LEU A 123 12.15 25.69 6.91
N ASP A 124 12.85 24.69 7.46
CA ASP A 124 13.26 23.50 6.71
C ASP A 124 12.19 22.40 6.83
N LEU A 125 11.32 22.35 5.83
CA LEU A 125 10.29 21.32 5.67
C LEU A 125 10.70 20.34 4.59
N ILE A 126 10.93 19.08 4.97
CA ILE A 126 11.34 18.01 4.06
C ILE A 126 10.13 17.11 3.79
N PRO A 127 9.64 17.02 2.54
CA PRO A 127 8.47 16.20 2.21
C PRO A 127 8.79 14.70 2.28
N MET A 128 7.86 13.93 2.84
CA MET A 128 8.00 12.49 3.08
C MET A 128 6.72 11.76 2.67
N SER A 129 6.48 11.64 1.36
CA SER A 129 5.22 11.13 0.78
C SER A 129 3.98 11.87 1.33
N SER A 130 3.36 11.38 2.41
CA SER A 130 2.19 11.98 3.08
C SER A 130 2.51 12.63 4.44
N PHE A 131 3.79 12.90 4.72
CA PHE A 131 4.24 13.58 5.92
C PHE A 131 5.21 14.72 5.56
N VAL A 132 5.48 15.57 6.53
CA VAL A 132 6.50 16.63 6.43
C VAL A 132 7.42 16.55 7.63
N LEU A 133 8.71 16.33 7.41
CA LEU A 133 9.71 16.37 8.46
C LEU A 133 10.18 17.82 8.64
N ASN A 134 9.85 18.42 9.78
CA ASN A 134 10.43 19.70 10.20
C ASN A 134 11.82 19.44 10.80
N MET A 135 12.85 20.06 10.24
CA MET A 135 14.22 19.94 10.70
C MET A 135 14.73 21.28 11.20
N ILE A 136 15.35 21.29 12.38
CA ILE A 136 16.04 22.47 12.91
C ILE A 136 17.52 22.08 13.07
N PRO A 137 18.39 22.44 12.11
CA PRO A 137 19.80 22.13 12.19
C PRO A 137 20.46 22.89 13.35
N ALA A 138 21.35 22.23 14.08
CA ALA A 138 22.28 22.89 15.01
C ALA A 138 23.63 22.16 15.02
N LYS A 139 24.70 22.85 15.41
CA LYS A 139 26.10 22.35 15.37
C LYS A 139 26.31 20.96 15.97
N GLY A 140 25.67 20.70 17.12
CA GLY A 140 25.86 19.47 17.88
C GLY A 140 24.83 18.37 17.64
N ARG A 141 23.60 18.76 17.26
CA ARG A 141 22.44 17.86 17.14
C ARG A 141 21.33 18.58 16.37
N GLY A 142 20.84 18.00 15.28
CA GLY A 142 19.61 18.46 14.65
C GLY A 142 18.39 18.11 15.49
N THR A 143 17.48 19.07 15.69
CA THR A 143 16.17 18.82 16.28
C THR A 143 15.19 18.52 15.15
N TYR A 144 14.23 17.62 15.37
CA TYR A 144 13.21 17.36 14.36
C TYR A 144 11.84 17.16 15.00
N GLU A 145 10.82 17.28 14.16
CA GLU A 145 9.46 16.85 14.46
C GLU A 145 8.80 16.38 13.16
N LEU A 146 8.13 15.23 13.17
CA LEU A 146 7.39 14.75 12.01
C LEU A 146 5.95 15.28 12.08
N TRP A 147 5.48 15.90 11.01
CA TRP A 147 4.16 16.50 10.90
C TRP A 147 3.28 15.73 9.94
N ASN A 148 2.01 15.64 10.31
CA ASN A 148 1.01 14.98 9.51
C ASN A 148 0.55 15.90 8.37
N PHE A 149 0.53 15.44 7.11
CA PHE A 149 0.01 16.25 6.00
C PHE A 149 -1.47 15.97 5.76
N ASP A 150 -2.32 16.96 5.98
CA ASP A 150 -3.76 16.90 5.77
C ASP A 150 -4.21 18.05 4.85
N PRO A 151 -4.22 17.83 3.53
CA PRO A 151 -4.54 18.88 2.55
C PRO A 151 -6.02 19.31 2.56
N GLN A 152 -6.87 18.71 3.41
CA GLN A 152 -8.33 18.91 3.48
C GLN A 152 -8.98 19.21 2.11
N PRO A 153 -8.87 18.30 1.12
CA PRO A 153 -9.31 18.54 -0.25
C PRO A 153 -10.78 18.98 -0.38
N ASN A 154 -11.62 18.61 0.59
CA ASN A 154 -13.03 18.94 0.64
C ASN A 154 -13.34 20.27 1.35
N LEU A 155 -12.35 20.92 1.99
CA LEU A 155 -12.49 22.16 2.76
C LEU A 155 -11.43 23.20 2.34
N PRO A 156 -11.55 23.78 1.12
CA PRO A 156 -10.64 24.84 0.68
C PRO A 156 -10.77 26.10 1.55
N GLY A 157 -9.68 26.86 1.69
CA GLY A 157 -9.68 28.12 2.46
C GLY A 157 -8.47 28.27 3.37
N ASN A 158 -8.67 28.58 4.64
CA ASN A 158 -7.57 28.90 5.57
C ASN A 158 -7.16 27.72 6.46
N ALA A 159 -7.53 26.50 6.07
CA ALA A 159 -7.16 25.30 6.79
C ALA A 159 -5.63 25.09 6.76
N ASP A 160 -5.10 24.57 7.85
CA ASP A 160 -3.68 24.27 8.00
C ASP A 160 -3.37 22.89 7.41
N PRO A 161 -2.55 22.79 6.35
CA PRO A 161 -2.24 21.51 5.71
C PRO A 161 -1.29 20.63 6.52
N ILE A 162 -0.72 21.14 7.61
CA ILE A 162 0.13 20.40 8.54
C ILE A 162 -0.31 20.70 9.98
N PRO A 163 -1.53 20.30 10.39
CA PRO A 163 -2.23 20.88 11.53
C PRO A 163 -1.62 20.51 12.89
N TYR A 164 -1.02 19.33 13.03
CA TYR A 164 -0.40 18.88 14.27
C TYR A 164 0.83 17.99 14.02
N PRO A 165 1.76 17.93 14.99
CA PRO A 165 2.87 17.01 14.92
C PRO A 165 2.36 15.58 15.05
N TYR A 166 2.79 14.70 14.14
CA TYR A 166 2.49 13.28 14.18
C TYR A 166 3.31 12.58 15.27
N THR A 167 4.57 12.97 15.42
CA THR A 167 5.45 12.54 16.52
C THR A 167 5.84 13.75 17.35
N GLY A 168 6.12 13.58 18.65
CA GLY A 168 6.70 14.67 19.44
C GLY A 168 8.10 15.08 18.97
N GLN A 169 8.56 16.27 19.38
CA GLN A 169 9.90 16.78 19.09
C GLN A 169 11.00 15.83 19.59
N GLY A 170 11.95 15.51 18.71
CA GLY A 170 13.13 14.70 18.97
C GLY A 170 14.40 15.36 18.47
N GLY A 171 15.47 14.59 18.35
CA GLY A 171 16.65 15.08 17.64
C GLY A 171 17.58 13.98 17.19
N PHE A 172 18.23 14.22 16.07
CA PHE A 172 19.09 13.27 15.39
C PHE A 172 20.49 13.30 15.98
N PRO A 173 21.06 12.15 16.37
CA PRO A 173 22.43 12.09 16.85
C PRO A 173 23.46 12.36 15.74
N LEU A 174 23.12 12.03 14.48
CA LEU A 174 24.05 11.99 13.36
C LEU A 174 23.76 13.01 12.25
N ILE A 175 22.61 13.68 12.33
CA ILE A 175 22.19 14.73 11.39
C ILE A 175 22.21 16.06 12.12
N LYS A 176 22.90 17.04 11.55
CA LYS A 176 23.20 18.34 12.17
C LYS A 176 23.37 19.42 11.10
N GLU A 177 23.73 20.62 11.52
CA GLU A 177 24.05 21.73 10.62
C GLU A 177 25.05 21.31 9.51
N GLY A 178 24.77 21.75 8.27
CA GLY A 178 25.55 21.46 7.07
C GLY A 178 25.16 20.18 6.33
N HIS A 179 24.29 19.34 6.89
CA HIS A 179 23.73 18.19 6.17
C HIS A 179 22.66 18.61 5.16
N THR A 180 22.54 17.88 4.05
CA THR A 180 21.44 18.03 3.09
C THR A 180 20.63 16.75 3.03
N LEU A 181 19.34 16.83 3.36
CA LEU A 181 18.43 15.70 3.36
C LEU A 181 17.62 15.67 2.06
N ILE A 182 17.78 14.60 1.28
CA ILE A 182 17.14 14.43 -0.02
C ILE A 182 16.15 13.25 0.08
N PRO A 183 14.84 13.51 0.20
CA PRO A 183 13.85 12.44 0.26
C PRO A 183 13.71 11.76 -1.11
N ILE A 184 13.68 10.42 -1.10
CA ILE A 184 13.51 9.60 -2.30
C ILE A 184 12.78 8.30 -1.95
N GLY A 185 11.53 8.16 -2.38
CA GLY A 185 10.68 7.01 -2.05
C GLY A 185 10.54 6.80 -0.53
N ASN A 186 10.90 5.60 -0.06
CA ASN A 186 10.88 5.21 1.36
C ASN A 186 12.13 5.64 2.16
N TYR A 187 13.00 6.48 1.56
CA TYR A 187 14.32 6.79 2.09
C TYR A 187 14.64 8.28 2.13
N VAL A 188 15.67 8.62 2.90
CA VAL A 188 16.35 9.92 2.82
C VAL A 188 17.83 9.69 2.59
N LEU A 189 18.32 10.24 1.49
CA LEU A 189 19.74 10.38 1.22
C LEU A 189 20.26 11.62 1.96
N ASP A 190 21.00 11.38 3.04
CA ASP A 190 21.65 12.39 3.87
C ASP A 190 23.07 12.63 3.34
N ARG A 191 23.26 13.76 2.66
CA ARG A 191 24.57 14.22 2.21
C ARG A 191 25.27 14.96 3.34
N LEU A 192 26.46 14.48 3.70
CA LEU A 192 27.22 15.02 4.83
C LEU A 192 27.81 16.41 4.51
N PRO A 193 28.23 17.18 5.54
CA PRO A 193 28.74 18.55 5.36
C PRO A 193 29.98 18.68 4.47
N ASP A 194 30.76 17.60 4.31
CA ASP A 194 31.89 17.59 3.37
C ASP A 194 31.47 17.41 1.90
N ARG A 195 30.18 17.21 1.65
CA ARG A 195 29.54 17.07 0.34
C ARG A 195 29.99 15.85 -0.47
N LYS A 196 30.81 14.95 0.10
CA LYS A 196 31.32 13.76 -0.58
C LYS A 196 30.86 12.45 0.06
N ARG A 197 30.55 12.47 1.36
CA ARG A 197 29.98 11.31 2.06
C ARG A 197 28.46 11.37 2.09
N PHE A 198 27.86 10.18 2.14
CA PHE A 198 26.43 10.02 2.31
C PHE A 198 26.08 9.02 3.42
N ARG A 199 24.88 9.18 3.96
CA ARG A 199 24.16 8.15 4.71
C ARG A 199 22.79 7.94 4.08
N LEU A 200 22.36 6.70 4.04
CA LEU A 200 21.02 6.34 3.62
C LEU A 200 20.18 5.98 4.85
N TRP A 201 19.15 6.77 5.11
CA TRP A 201 18.19 6.52 6.18
C TRP A 201 16.91 5.91 5.61
N SER A 202 16.37 4.89 6.27
CA SER A 202 15.00 4.46 6.00
C SER A 202 14.04 5.35 6.77
N PHE A 203 13.05 5.91 6.07
CA PHE A 203 11.96 6.67 6.67
C PHE A 203 10.89 5.71 7.20
N ASP A 204 10.64 5.77 8.51
CA ASP A 204 9.62 4.99 9.20
C ASP A 204 8.85 5.89 10.19
N PRO A 205 7.63 6.33 9.84
CA PRO A 205 6.88 7.30 10.65
C PRO A 205 6.38 6.75 11.99
N GLN A 206 6.47 5.43 12.21
CA GLN A 206 6.14 4.82 13.51
C GLN A 206 7.26 4.99 14.55
N LEU A 207 8.49 5.32 14.12
CA LEU A 207 9.67 5.36 14.98
C LEU A 207 10.02 6.79 15.42
N HIS A 208 10.70 6.86 16.57
CA HIS A 208 11.26 8.10 17.11
C HIS A 208 12.75 7.85 17.41
N PRO A 209 13.70 8.18 16.50
CA PRO A 209 13.51 8.97 15.28
C PRO A 209 12.88 8.27 14.07
N ALA A 210 12.18 9.08 13.26
CA ALA A 210 11.52 8.64 12.03
C ALA A 210 12.50 8.35 10.87
N LEU A 211 13.72 8.90 10.94
CA LEU A 211 14.85 8.37 10.17
C LEU A 211 15.46 7.25 11.00
N SER A 212 15.08 6.02 10.67
CA SER A 212 15.24 4.86 11.54
C SER A 212 16.73 4.50 11.74
N LEU A 213 17.03 3.98 12.93
CA LEU A 213 18.36 3.49 13.30
C LEU A 213 18.39 1.95 13.26
N PRO A 214 19.50 1.35 12.80
CA PRO A 214 20.70 2.00 12.24
C PRO A 214 20.44 2.59 10.83
N ALA A 215 21.39 3.40 10.35
CA ALA A 215 21.42 3.78 8.93
C ALA A 215 21.43 2.51 8.07
N VAL A 216 20.74 2.56 6.93
CA VAL A 216 20.66 1.43 6.01
C VAL A 216 22.03 1.21 5.35
N GLN A 217 22.66 2.30 4.91
CA GLN A 217 23.99 2.30 4.32
C GLN A 217 24.73 3.62 4.61
N GLU A 218 26.06 3.61 4.57
CA GLU A 218 26.90 4.81 4.58
C GLU A 218 28.05 4.63 3.58
N GLY A 219 28.45 5.70 2.90
CA GLY A 219 29.48 5.63 1.86
C GLY A 219 30.08 6.98 1.48
N TYR A 220 30.86 6.97 0.40
CA TYR A 220 31.53 8.13 -0.18
C TYR A 220 31.41 8.05 -1.71
N TRP A 221 31.18 9.19 -2.36
CA TRP A 221 31.19 9.30 -3.82
C TRP A 221 32.53 9.86 -4.30
N ASP A 222 33.16 9.15 -5.24
CA ASP A 222 34.41 9.61 -5.87
C ASP A 222 34.22 10.84 -6.75
N GLU A 223 33.07 10.93 -7.42
CA GLU A 223 32.83 11.90 -8.48
C GLU A 223 31.80 12.98 -8.13
N ILE A 224 31.18 12.92 -6.94
CA ILE A 224 30.22 13.93 -6.45
C ILE A 224 30.88 14.67 -5.29
N ASP A 225 31.07 15.98 -5.46
CA ASP A 225 31.82 16.84 -4.55
C ASP A 225 31.14 18.19 -4.32
N GLU A 226 31.81 19.11 -3.64
CA GLU A 226 31.28 20.43 -3.31
C GLU A 226 30.79 21.26 -4.50
N ARG A 227 31.18 20.94 -5.73
CA ARG A 227 30.74 21.62 -6.97
C ARG A 227 29.42 21.06 -7.51
N HIS A 228 28.92 19.97 -6.95
CA HIS A 228 27.74 19.26 -7.42
C HIS A 228 26.54 19.50 -6.51
N GLU A 229 25.36 19.63 -7.09
CA GLU A 229 24.07 19.62 -6.40
C GLU A 229 23.29 18.35 -6.74
N LEU A 230 22.44 17.91 -5.80
CA LEU A 230 21.62 16.72 -5.96
C LEU A 230 20.14 17.09 -5.87
N THR A 231 19.33 16.57 -6.80
CA THR A 231 17.88 16.79 -6.81
C THR A 231 17.17 15.48 -7.09
N ALA A 232 16.27 15.07 -6.19
CA ALA A 232 15.42 13.92 -6.43
C ALA A 232 14.29 14.26 -7.40
N ILE A 233 14.05 13.36 -8.35
CA ILE A 233 12.91 13.40 -9.26
C ILE A 233 12.46 11.96 -9.54
N GLY A 234 11.30 11.60 -9.00
CA GLY A 234 10.85 10.22 -8.99
C GLY A 234 11.79 9.28 -8.25
N ASP A 235 12.17 8.21 -8.92
CA ASP A 235 13.13 7.20 -8.48
C ASP A 235 14.58 7.49 -8.93
N HIS A 236 14.84 8.73 -9.37
CA HIS A 236 16.14 9.16 -9.86
C HIS A 236 16.74 10.29 -9.02
N ILE A 237 18.07 10.38 -9.05
CA ILE A 237 18.83 11.52 -8.55
C ILE A 237 19.48 12.23 -9.73
N LEU A 238 19.12 13.49 -9.93
CA LEU A 238 19.83 14.40 -10.81
C LEU A 238 21.01 15.01 -10.05
N ASP A 239 22.20 14.60 -10.45
CA ASP A 239 23.48 15.18 -10.02
C ASP A 239 23.91 16.21 -11.06
N TRP A 240 24.16 17.44 -10.65
CA TRP A 240 24.44 18.52 -11.59
C TRP A 240 25.50 19.49 -11.08
N ASN A 241 26.34 19.94 -12.01
CA ASN A 241 27.40 20.92 -11.74
C ASN A 241 26.98 22.27 -12.34
N PRO A 242 26.53 23.23 -11.50
CA PRO A 242 26.14 24.56 -11.96
C PRO A 242 27.25 25.33 -12.71
N GLU A 243 28.50 25.20 -12.28
CA GLU A 243 29.62 25.96 -12.83
C GLU A 243 30.04 25.45 -14.21
N GLU A 244 30.06 24.12 -14.38
CA GLU A 244 30.44 23.47 -15.65
C GLU A 244 29.27 23.33 -16.63
N GLY A 245 28.05 23.57 -16.15
CA GLY A 245 26.82 23.44 -16.92
C GLY A 245 26.54 21.99 -17.33
N THR A 246 26.89 21.02 -16.49
CA THR A 246 26.77 19.58 -16.79
C THR A 246 25.83 18.88 -15.82
N TYR A 247 25.29 17.73 -16.24
CA TYR A 247 24.50 16.86 -15.39
C TYR A 247 24.80 15.38 -15.64
N ARG A 248 24.49 14.58 -14.63
CA ARG A 248 24.36 13.13 -14.66
C ARG A 248 23.05 12.73 -14.00
N LEU A 249 22.31 11.82 -14.62
CA LEU A 249 21.11 11.23 -14.05
C LEU A 249 21.43 9.83 -13.56
N TRP A 250 21.15 9.57 -12.29
CA TRP A 250 21.43 8.30 -11.64
C TRP A 250 20.13 7.60 -11.28
N ARG A 251 20.11 6.27 -11.45
CA ARG A 251 19.06 5.44 -10.85
C ARG A 251 19.40 5.24 -9.38
N PHE A 252 18.41 5.42 -8.49
CA PHE A 252 18.56 5.13 -7.07
C PHE A 252 18.23 3.67 -6.77
N ASP A 253 19.10 2.99 -6.00
CA ASP A 253 18.84 1.65 -5.46
C ASP A 253 19.35 1.55 -4.02
N PRO A 254 18.46 1.40 -3.02
CA PRO A 254 18.84 1.34 -1.61
C PRO A 254 19.57 0.04 -1.22
N ASN A 255 19.73 -0.93 -2.13
CA ASN A 255 20.47 -2.17 -1.89
C ASN A 255 21.86 -2.18 -2.55
N HIS A 256 22.15 -1.21 -3.43
CA HIS A 256 23.46 -1.05 -4.02
C HIS A 256 24.40 -0.31 -3.06
N ALA A 257 25.67 -0.71 -2.99
CA ALA A 257 26.66 -0.15 -2.06
C ALA A 257 26.84 1.37 -2.19
N ASP A 258 26.78 1.88 -3.43
CA ASP A 258 26.92 3.31 -3.73
C ASP A 258 25.60 4.08 -3.80
N VAL A 259 24.47 3.39 -3.61
CA VAL A 259 23.06 3.83 -3.74
C VAL A 259 22.64 4.48 -5.07
N LEU A 260 23.59 4.97 -5.86
CA LEU A 260 23.44 5.54 -7.19
C LEU A 260 24.09 4.57 -8.18
N ILE A 261 23.31 3.96 -9.07
CA ILE A 261 23.80 2.95 -10.02
C ILE A 261 23.99 3.58 -11.39
N ASP A 262 25.25 3.81 -11.76
CA ASP A 262 25.74 4.34 -13.05
C ASP A 262 24.97 5.58 -13.56
N PRO A 263 25.64 6.55 -14.22
CA PRO A 263 24.89 7.59 -14.89
C PRO A 263 24.11 6.95 -16.05
N ILE A 264 22.78 6.86 -15.92
CA ILE A 264 21.92 6.36 -16.99
C ILE A 264 21.80 7.38 -18.14
N ARG A 265 22.05 8.66 -17.83
CA ARG A 265 22.13 9.78 -18.78
C ARG A 265 23.19 10.76 -18.29
N GLU A 266 23.81 11.46 -19.21
CA GLU A 266 24.71 12.59 -18.92
C GLU A 266 24.63 13.62 -20.04
N GLY A 267 24.93 14.88 -19.73
CA GLY A 267 24.90 15.92 -20.75
C GLY A 267 25.09 17.34 -20.22
N LYS A 268 24.64 18.31 -21.02
CA LYS A 268 24.66 19.73 -20.67
C LYS A 268 23.32 20.18 -20.10
N LEU A 269 23.40 21.04 -19.10
CA LEU A 269 22.23 21.69 -18.52
C LEU A 269 21.61 22.68 -19.53
N PRO A 270 20.28 22.81 -19.57
CA PRO A 270 19.62 23.85 -20.33
C PRO A 270 19.97 25.23 -19.76
N ALA A 271 19.89 26.27 -20.60
CA ALA A 271 20.32 27.63 -20.24
C ALA A 271 19.61 28.23 -19.00
N GLY A 272 18.41 27.74 -18.65
CA GLY A 272 17.68 28.17 -17.45
C GLY A 272 18.02 27.38 -16.18
N ILE A 273 19.13 26.64 -16.15
CA ILE A 273 19.66 25.98 -14.95
C ILE A 273 21.15 26.34 -14.82
N GLY A 274 21.53 26.99 -13.72
CA GLY A 274 22.90 27.46 -13.49
C GLY A 274 23.22 27.68 -12.01
N THR A 275 24.23 28.51 -11.74
CA THR A 275 24.78 28.77 -10.39
C THR A 275 23.78 29.32 -9.39
N ASP A 276 22.82 30.10 -9.86
CA ASP A 276 21.84 30.78 -9.02
C ASP A 276 20.48 30.07 -9.01
N THR A 277 20.46 28.77 -9.31
CA THR A 277 19.24 27.99 -9.48
C THR A 277 18.95 27.09 -8.28
N LYS A 278 17.69 27.03 -7.87
CA LYS A 278 17.14 25.96 -7.03
C LYS A 278 16.21 25.08 -7.85
N LEU A 279 16.46 23.76 -7.82
CA LEU A 279 15.64 22.78 -8.51
C LEU A 279 14.63 22.11 -7.56
N THR A 280 13.47 21.77 -8.08
CA THR A 280 12.45 20.99 -7.37
C THR A 280 11.77 20.04 -8.36
N GLY A 281 11.85 18.73 -8.09
CA GLY A 281 11.10 17.73 -8.84
C GLY A 281 9.62 17.75 -8.48
N TYR A 282 8.76 17.47 -9.45
CA TYR A 282 7.33 17.28 -9.25
C TYR A 282 6.82 16.11 -10.09
N GLN A 283 6.14 15.17 -9.45
CA GLN A 283 5.54 14.01 -10.10
C GLN A 283 4.01 14.15 -10.14
N PRO A 284 3.40 14.34 -11.33
CA PRO A 284 1.95 14.41 -11.44
C PRO A 284 1.30 13.04 -11.25
N ARG A 285 -0.01 13.01 -10.97
CA ARG A 285 -0.78 11.78 -11.18
C ARG A 285 -0.67 11.32 -12.63
N ILE A 286 -0.43 10.04 -12.82
CA ILE A 286 -0.23 9.42 -14.13
C ILE A 286 -1.57 9.42 -14.89
N PRO A 287 -1.71 10.11 -16.03
CA PRO A 287 -2.96 10.10 -16.79
C PRO A 287 -3.19 8.74 -17.47
N VAL A 288 -4.44 8.44 -17.83
CA VAL A 288 -4.76 7.26 -18.66
C VAL A 288 -4.20 7.44 -20.06
N GLN A 289 -3.41 6.49 -20.54
CA GLN A 289 -2.89 6.53 -21.91
C GLN A 289 -3.93 5.98 -22.89
N LYS A 290 -4.43 6.83 -23.79
CA LYS A 290 -5.48 6.46 -24.76
C LYS A 290 -5.15 5.23 -25.60
N GLN A 291 -3.86 4.98 -25.90
CA GLN A 291 -3.43 3.83 -26.69
C GLN A 291 -3.51 2.50 -25.92
N GLN A 292 -3.41 2.54 -24.59
CA GLN A 292 -3.51 1.35 -23.73
C GLN A 292 -4.92 1.18 -23.14
N ALA A 293 -5.73 2.25 -23.09
CA ALA A 293 -7.10 2.26 -22.57
C ALA A 293 -8.05 1.20 -23.17
N ASP A 294 -7.83 0.79 -24.41
CA ASP A 294 -8.62 -0.23 -25.10
C ASP A 294 -7.88 -1.58 -25.25
N ARG A 295 -6.75 -1.75 -24.55
CA ARG A 295 -5.97 -2.99 -24.56
C ARG A 295 -6.25 -3.81 -23.29
N PRO A 296 -7.03 -4.91 -23.36
CA PRO A 296 -7.27 -5.78 -22.23
C PRO A 296 -5.97 -6.21 -21.55
N GLY A 297 -6.02 -6.23 -20.22
CA GLY A 297 -4.93 -6.65 -19.36
C GLY A 297 -3.86 -5.57 -19.11
N SER A 298 -4.10 -4.33 -19.54
CA SER A 298 -3.25 -3.18 -19.18
C SER A 298 -3.86 -2.36 -18.05
N THR A 299 -3.02 -1.63 -17.30
CA THR A 299 -3.48 -0.78 -16.19
C THR A 299 -4.45 0.28 -16.70
N ASP A 300 -4.14 0.91 -17.84
CA ASP A 300 -5.00 1.93 -18.43
C ASP A 300 -6.34 1.37 -18.93
N PHE A 301 -6.40 0.11 -19.35
CA PHE A 301 -7.67 -0.55 -19.62
C PHE A 301 -8.50 -0.69 -18.35
N MET A 302 -7.93 -1.22 -17.27
CA MET A 302 -8.62 -1.28 -15.98
C MET A 302 -9.13 0.11 -15.55
N ARG A 303 -8.28 1.13 -15.63
CA ARG A 303 -8.62 2.53 -15.30
C ARG A 303 -9.71 3.14 -16.18
N SER A 304 -9.87 2.63 -17.40
CA SER A 304 -10.87 3.11 -18.35
C SER A 304 -12.21 2.38 -18.25
N LYS A 305 -12.22 1.12 -17.77
CA LYS A 305 -13.42 0.29 -17.69
C LYS A 305 -13.98 0.15 -16.28
N ILE A 306 -13.14 0.18 -15.25
CA ILE A 306 -13.52 0.00 -13.85
C ILE A 306 -13.58 1.37 -13.17
N ARG A 307 -14.74 1.69 -12.58
CA ARG A 307 -14.98 2.87 -11.73
C ARG A 307 -15.04 2.52 -10.24
N HIS A 308 -15.38 1.28 -9.90
CA HIS A 308 -15.51 0.84 -8.51
C HIS A 308 -14.63 -0.38 -8.25
N VAL A 309 -13.74 -0.29 -7.27
CA VAL A 309 -13.01 -1.42 -6.70
C VAL A 309 -13.59 -1.73 -5.33
N VAL A 310 -14.18 -2.92 -5.19
CA VAL A 310 -14.75 -3.43 -3.95
C VAL A 310 -13.83 -4.53 -3.42
N TYR A 311 -13.23 -4.32 -2.25
CA TYR A 311 -12.34 -5.27 -1.60
C TYR A 311 -13.01 -5.86 -0.36
N TYR A 312 -13.43 -7.12 -0.47
CA TYR A 312 -14.03 -7.87 0.63
C TYR A 312 -13.00 -8.83 1.23
N MET A 313 -12.49 -8.48 2.40
CA MET A 313 -11.47 -9.26 3.10
C MET A 313 -12.05 -9.95 4.33
N VAL A 314 -12.07 -11.28 4.30
CA VAL A 314 -12.70 -12.14 5.30
C VAL A 314 -11.64 -12.93 6.11
N GLU A 315 -12.06 -13.77 7.06
CA GLU A 315 -11.19 -14.58 7.93
C GLU A 315 -11.65 -16.04 7.92
N SER A 316 -10.86 -17.08 7.90
CA SER A 316 -9.46 -17.26 7.69
C SER A 316 -9.41 -18.70 7.18
N ARG A 317 -9.03 -18.91 5.92
CA ARG A 317 -9.07 -20.22 5.27
C ARG A 317 -7.91 -20.36 4.31
N SER A 318 -7.23 -21.51 4.34
CA SER A 318 -6.22 -21.81 3.33
C SER A 318 -6.86 -22.02 1.96
N PHE A 319 -6.07 -21.83 0.90
CA PHE A 319 -6.52 -22.10 -0.46
C PHE A 319 -7.00 -23.55 -0.62
N ASP A 320 -6.18 -24.52 -0.21
CA ASP A 320 -6.54 -25.94 -0.29
C ASP A 320 -7.83 -26.28 0.49
N ASN A 321 -8.11 -25.57 1.58
CA ASN A 321 -9.28 -25.83 2.40
C ASN A 321 -10.61 -25.49 1.72
N VAL A 322 -10.71 -24.40 0.95
CA VAL A 322 -12.01 -23.97 0.40
C VAL A 322 -12.06 -23.90 -1.13
N CYS A 323 -10.92 -23.82 -1.81
CA CYS A 323 -10.83 -23.73 -3.28
C CYS A 323 -9.87 -24.78 -3.90
N GLY A 324 -9.21 -25.61 -3.08
CA GLY A 324 -8.24 -26.60 -3.55
C GLY A 324 -8.81 -27.61 -4.54
N TRP A 325 -10.11 -27.90 -4.46
CA TRP A 325 -10.82 -28.84 -5.33
C TRP A 325 -11.65 -28.17 -6.44
N LEU A 326 -11.45 -26.88 -6.68
CA LEU A 326 -12.19 -26.14 -7.72
C LEU A 326 -12.03 -26.76 -9.11
N TYR A 327 -10.80 -27.16 -9.44
CA TYR A 327 -10.43 -27.92 -10.63
C TYR A 327 -9.61 -29.13 -10.22
N GLU A 328 -9.51 -30.12 -11.11
CA GLU A 328 -8.62 -31.27 -10.89
C GLU A 328 -7.16 -30.79 -10.82
N LYS A 329 -6.38 -31.35 -9.88
CA LYS A 329 -4.94 -31.04 -9.83
C LYS A 329 -4.28 -31.46 -11.14
N GLY A 330 -3.60 -30.52 -11.80
CA GLY A 330 -3.01 -30.79 -13.10
C GLY A 330 -3.89 -30.44 -14.30
N ASP A 331 -5.10 -29.90 -14.08
CA ASP A 331 -5.97 -29.42 -15.15
C ASP A 331 -5.26 -28.34 -16.00
N ARG A 332 -5.48 -28.36 -17.31
CA ARG A 332 -4.89 -27.45 -18.29
C ARG A 332 -5.96 -26.70 -19.10
N ASP A 333 -7.24 -26.97 -18.88
CA ASP A 333 -8.33 -26.43 -19.67
C ASP A 333 -8.76 -25.02 -19.21
N CYS A 334 -8.24 -24.54 -18.07
CA CYS A 334 -8.45 -23.18 -17.59
C CYS A 334 -7.77 -22.11 -18.49
N HIS A 335 -8.25 -20.88 -18.38
CA HIS A 335 -7.60 -19.72 -18.98
C HIS A 335 -6.49 -19.19 -18.05
N TYR A 336 -5.25 -19.65 -18.26
CA TYR A 336 -4.10 -19.23 -17.46
C TYR A 336 -3.54 -17.86 -17.85
N ILE A 337 -3.43 -16.97 -16.86
CA ILE A 337 -2.87 -15.62 -16.98
C ILE A 337 -1.58 -15.57 -16.17
N GLY A 338 -0.46 -15.26 -16.83
CA GLY A 338 0.87 -15.43 -16.26
C GLY A 338 1.43 -16.83 -16.57
N SER A 339 1.91 -17.55 -15.54
CA SER A 339 2.43 -18.91 -15.71
C SER A 339 1.40 -19.89 -16.27
N GLN A 340 1.81 -20.69 -17.24
CA GLN A 340 1.00 -21.72 -17.91
C GLN A 340 1.09 -23.10 -17.23
N GLU A 341 1.69 -23.17 -16.04
CA GLU A 341 1.66 -24.39 -15.24
C GLU A 341 0.22 -24.79 -14.93
N PRO A 342 -0.10 -26.09 -14.82
CA PRO A 342 -1.43 -26.53 -14.46
C PRO A 342 -1.92 -25.97 -13.12
N PHE A 343 -3.23 -26.03 -12.87
CA PHE A 343 -3.83 -25.61 -11.61
C PHE A 343 -3.23 -26.38 -10.43
N ASP A 344 -2.71 -25.66 -9.44
CA ASP A 344 -2.04 -26.25 -8.27
C ASP A 344 -3.03 -26.45 -7.11
N GLY A 345 -4.00 -27.33 -7.33
CA GLY A 345 -5.05 -27.66 -6.36
C GLY A 345 -4.64 -28.72 -5.33
N ALA A 346 -5.59 -29.02 -4.44
CA ALA A 346 -5.47 -30.07 -3.44
C ALA A 346 -5.33 -31.46 -4.08
N SER A 347 -4.78 -32.41 -3.32
CA SER A 347 -4.57 -33.78 -3.77
C SER A 347 -4.69 -34.76 -2.62
N PHE A 348 -5.30 -35.91 -2.86
CA PHE A 348 -5.37 -37.02 -1.91
C PHE A 348 -3.99 -37.60 -1.58
N GLU A 349 -2.97 -37.31 -2.39
CA GLU A 349 -1.59 -37.72 -2.13
C GLU A 349 -0.89 -36.84 -1.08
N ASN A 350 -1.39 -35.63 -0.82
CA ASN A 350 -0.83 -34.73 0.19
C ASN A 350 -1.14 -35.26 1.59
N PHE A 351 -0.16 -35.22 2.50
CA PHE A 351 -0.34 -35.71 3.88
C PHE A 351 0.53 -34.96 4.89
N ASN A 352 0.15 -35.07 6.16
CA ASN A 352 1.00 -34.78 7.32
C ASN A 352 1.12 -36.02 8.20
N PHE A 353 2.14 -36.06 9.04
CA PHE A 353 2.31 -37.13 10.01
C PHE A 353 1.58 -36.81 11.32
N ASP A 354 0.76 -37.75 11.76
CA ASP A 354 0.30 -37.87 13.14
C ASP A 354 1.11 -39.00 13.80
N ARG A 355 2.20 -38.61 14.47
CA ARG A 355 3.27 -39.53 14.91
C ARG A 355 3.81 -40.31 13.69
N ASP A 356 3.59 -41.62 13.62
CA ASP A 356 4.04 -42.45 12.50
C ASP A 356 2.96 -42.65 11.41
N ARG A 357 1.74 -42.16 11.64
CA ARG A 357 0.60 -42.35 10.75
C ARG A 357 0.51 -41.19 9.75
N LYS A 358 0.40 -41.51 8.46
CA LYS A 358 0.02 -40.51 7.45
C LYS A 358 -1.46 -40.18 7.55
N VAL A 359 -1.77 -38.90 7.68
CA VAL A 359 -3.12 -38.35 7.57
C VAL A 359 -3.17 -37.55 6.28
N HIS A 360 -3.95 -38.05 5.33
CA HIS A 360 -4.07 -37.46 4.00
C HIS A 360 -5.07 -36.31 4.00
N VAL A 361 -4.86 -35.36 3.10
CA VAL A 361 -5.88 -34.36 2.77
C VAL A 361 -7.14 -35.07 2.32
N SER A 362 -8.28 -34.63 2.82
CA SER A 362 -9.57 -35.23 2.52
C SER A 362 -10.64 -34.18 2.22
N GLN A 363 -11.54 -34.50 1.30
CA GLN A 363 -12.79 -33.77 1.15
C GLN A 363 -13.67 -34.11 2.36
N PHE A 364 -14.00 -33.09 3.14
CA PHE A 364 -14.72 -33.13 4.39
C PHE A 364 -15.99 -33.98 4.26
N LYS A 365 -16.14 -34.97 5.15
CA LYS A 365 -17.23 -35.97 5.18
C LYS A 365 -17.38 -36.80 3.88
N ASP A 366 -16.28 -37.38 3.41
CA ASP A 366 -16.21 -38.36 2.31
C ASP A 366 -16.63 -37.83 0.92
N GLY A 367 -16.72 -36.51 0.73
CA GLY A 367 -16.96 -35.89 -0.59
C GLY A 367 -18.29 -36.24 -1.26
N LYS A 368 -19.30 -36.71 -0.50
CA LYS A 368 -20.62 -37.08 -1.04
C LYS A 368 -21.71 -36.09 -0.65
N LEU A 369 -22.50 -35.69 -1.65
CA LEU A 369 -23.77 -35.00 -1.48
C LEU A 369 -24.72 -35.84 -0.61
N SER A 370 -25.10 -35.31 0.56
CA SER A 370 -26.15 -35.85 1.41
C SER A 370 -26.84 -34.70 2.13
N ASP A 371 -28.14 -34.84 2.35
CA ASP A 371 -28.97 -34.07 3.29
C ASP A 371 -28.46 -34.09 4.75
N GLN A 372 -27.39 -34.83 5.04
CA GLN A 372 -26.77 -34.96 6.35
C GLN A 372 -25.55 -34.05 6.57
N TRP A 373 -25.32 -33.02 5.77
CA TRP A 373 -24.19 -32.11 5.94
C TRP A 373 -24.24 -31.28 7.23
N ASN A 374 -23.05 -30.93 7.70
CA ASN A 374 -22.82 -29.91 8.72
C ASN A 374 -21.47 -29.25 8.37
N LEU A 375 -21.50 -28.02 7.90
CA LEU A 375 -20.45 -27.15 7.38
C LEU A 375 -19.75 -26.38 8.50
N ILE A 376 -20.01 -26.75 9.75
CA ILE A 376 -19.12 -26.45 10.87
C ILE A 376 -17.88 -27.34 10.68
N ALA A 377 -16.81 -26.74 10.17
CA ALA A 377 -15.50 -27.37 10.13
C ALA A 377 -14.60 -26.86 11.26
N LEU A 378 -13.81 -27.80 11.77
CA LEU A 378 -12.91 -27.67 12.92
C LEU A 378 -13.68 -27.41 14.21
N ASP A 379 -13.61 -28.38 15.12
CA ASP A 379 -14.24 -28.30 16.44
C ASP A 379 -13.56 -27.28 17.36
N GLN A 380 -12.34 -26.88 17.02
CA GLN A 380 -11.54 -25.88 17.71
C GLN A 380 -10.91 -24.94 16.69
N ASP A 381 -10.65 -23.71 17.13
CA ASP A 381 -9.84 -22.76 16.39
C ASP A 381 -8.37 -23.24 16.38
N PRO A 382 -7.79 -23.56 15.19
CA PRO A 382 -6.39 -23.97 15.12
C PRO A 382 -5.44 -22.85 15.53
N PHE A 383 -4.25 -23.22 16.02
CA PHE A 383 -3.22 -22.25 16.36
C PHE A 383 -2.68 -21.56 15.10
N HIS A 384 -2.53 -20.24 15.15
CA HIS A 384 -2.24 -19.44 13.97
C HIS A 384 -1.41 -18.19 14.25
N ASP A 385 -0.68 -18.15 15.36
CA ASP A 385 0.35 -17.13 15.57
C ASP A 385 1.54 -17.36 14.63
N THR A 386 2.45 -16.38 14.58
CA THR A 386 3.66 -16.47 13.76
C THR A 386 4.49 -17.70 14.12
N THR A 387 4.67 -18.00 15.42
CA THR A 387 5.45 -19.16 15.86
C THR A 387 4.80 -20.49 15.48
N ASP A 388 3.48 -20.56 15.52
CA ASP A 388 2.73 -21.75 15.14
C ASP A 388 2.86 -22.00 13.64
N ASN A 389 2.59 -20.98 12.82
CA ASN A 389 2.73 -21.11 11.37
C ASN A 389 4.16 -21.49 10.96
N LEU A 390 5.19 -20.97 11.65
CA LEU A 390 6.57 -21.40 11.42
C LEU A 390 6.74 -22.90 11.71
N GLN A 391 6.19 -23.44 12.80
CA GLN A 391 6.25 -24.88 13.07
C GLN A 391 5.43 -25.69 12.05
N GLN A 392 4.29 -25.17 11.61
CA GLN A 392 3.43 -25.82 10.63
C GLN A 392 4.11 -25.94 9.26
N MET A 393 4.83 -24.89 8.86
CA MET A 393 5.56 -24.80 7.60
C MET A 393 6.93 -25.50 7.62
N PHE A 394 7.56 -25.60 8.79
CA PHE A 394 8.86 -26.24 9.00
C PHE A 394 8.74 -27.28 10.12
N ALA A 395 8.46 -28.53 9.76
CA ALA A 395 8.30 -29.59 10.73
C ALA A 395 9.59 -29.88 11.52
N GLU A 396 10.76 -29.68 10.88
CA GLU A 396 12.07 -30.03 11.44
C GLU A 396 13.14 -28.94 11.17
N PRO A 397 14.26 -28.94 11.93
CA PRO A 397 15.42 -28.11 11.64
C PRO A 397 16.01 -28.34 10.22
N PRO A 398 16.62 -27.31 9.60
CA PRO A 398 17.05 -26.07 10.23
C PRO A 398 16.02 -24.93 10.17
N GLY A 399 14.83 -25.17 9.61
CA GLY A 399 13.69 -24.25 9.58
C GLY A 399 13.97 -22.87 8.98
N TYR A 400 13.14 -21.88 9.36
CA TYR A 400 13.24 -20.49 8.87
C TYR A 400 14.64 -19.88 9.09
N TRP A 401 15.21 -20.04 10.29
CA TRP A 401 16.52 -19.49 10.64
C TRP A 401 17.68 -20.16 9.89
N GLY A 402 17.48 -21.40 9.45
CA GLY A 402 18.38 -22.11 8.55
C GLY A 402 18.24 -21.77 7.07
N ARG A 403 17.32 -20.86 6.72
CA ARG A 403 16.94 -20.56 5.33
C ARG A 403 16.43 -21.78 4.56
N ALA A 404 15.79 -22.73 5.24
CA ALA A 404 15.20 -23.90 4.60
C ALA A 404 13.99 -23.52 3.73
N LYS A 405 13.67 -24.36 2.74
CA LYS A 405 12.37 -24.29 2.06
C LYS A 405 11.29 -24.91 2.97
N PRO A 406 10.11 -24.30 3.15
CA PRO A 406 9.01 -24.91 3.90
C PRO A 406 8.65 -26.31 3.39
N ASP A 407 8.58 -27.29 4.29
CA ASP A 407 8.16 -28.67 4.00
C ASP A 407 6.64 -28.86 4.13
N MET A 408 5.95 -27.91 4.76
CA MET A 408 4.50 -27.93 5.03
C MET A 408 4.06 -29.17 5.83
N GLY A 409 4.96 -29.77 6.60
CA GLY A 409 4.82 -31.06 7.26
C GLY A 409 4.28 -31.01 8.70
N GLY A 410 4.16 -29.82 9.29
CA GLY A 410 3.98 -29.64 10.72
C GLY A 410 2.58 -29.22 11.18
N PHE A 411 1.57 -29.18 10.30
CA PHE A 411 0.22 -28.70 10.62
C PHE A 411 -0.46 -29.55 11.69
N ILE A 412 -0.39 -30.88 11.57
CA ILE A 412 -0.92 -31.79 12.62
C ILE A 412 -0.04 -31.75 13.86
N LEU A 413 1.28 -31.68 13.68
CA LEU A 413 2.24 -31.63 14.79
C LEU A 413 1.95 -30.46 15.73
N ASN A 414 1.73 -29.26 15.16
CA ASN A 414 1.47 -28.05 15.92
C ASN A 414 0.05 -28.05 16.52
N ASN A 415 -0.97 -28.41 15.74
CA ASN A 415 -2.37 -28.34 16.19
C ASN A 415 -2.82 -29.52 17.07
N ALA A 416 -2.09 -30.64 17.04
CA ALA A 416 -2.50 -31.92 17.63
C ALA A 416 -3.93 -32.37 17.20
N ASN A 417 -4.39 -31.91 16.03
CA ASN A 417 -5.72 -32.18 15.51
C ASN A 417 -5.62 -32.53 14.01
N PRO A 418 -5.99 -33.76 13.58
CA PRO A 418 -5.94 -34.14 12.16
C PRO A 418 -6.97 -33.41 11.30
N GLN A 419 -8.00 -32.78 11.88
CA GLN A 419 -9.03 -32.07 11.12
C GLN A 419 -8.48 -30.88 10.33
N VAL A 420 -7.30 -30.35 10.69
CA VAL A 420 -6.61 -29.29 9.92
C VAL A 420 -6.24 -29.71 8.49
N MET A 421 -6.33 -31.01 8.18
CA MET A 421 -6.16 -31.59 6.84
C MET A 421 -7.48 -31.76 6.06
N GLU A 422 -8.62 -31.47 6.67
CA GLU A 422 -9.93 -31.54 6.02
C GLU A 422 -10.17 -30.31 5.13
N THR A 423 -10.90 -30.49 4.04
CA THR A 423 -11.11 -29.48 2.99
C THR A 423 -12.53 -29.57 2.45
N PHE A 424 -13.08 -28.50 1.88
CA PHE A 424 -14.43 -28.48 1.31
C PHE A 424 -14.43 -28.71 -0.20
N SER A 425 -15.47 -29.36 -0.69
CA SER A 425 -15.75 -29.50 -2.13
C SER A 425 -16.46 -28.26 -2.71
N PRO A 426 -16.40 -28.04 -4.04
CA PRO A 426 -17.14 -26.96 -4.68
C PRO A 426 -18.65 -27.01 -4.44
N GLU A 427 -19.23 -28.20 -4.27
CA GLU A 427 -20.64 -28.38 -3.98
C GLU A 427 -21.02 -27.97 -2.55
N GLN A 428 -20.07 -28.01 -1.61
CA GLN A 428 -20.25 -27.58 -0.22
C GLN A 428 -20.18 -26.06 -0.05
N LEU A 429 -19.36 -25.39 -0.88
CA LEU A 429 -19.17 -23.94 -0.87
C LEU A 429 -19.49 -23.35 -2.27
N PRO A 430 -20.76 -23.42 -2.70
CA PRO A 430 -21.18 -23.16 -4.08
C PRO A 430 -21.08 -21.68 -4.49
N VAL A 431 -21.14 -20.73 -3.55
CA VAL A 431 -21.01 -19.30 -3.85
C VAL A 431 -19.54 -18.97 -4.04
N LEU A 432 -18.66 -19.30 -3.09
CA LEU A 432 -17.24 -19.03 -3.22
C LEU A 432 -16.63 -19.71 -4.45
N ASN A 433 -16.87 -21.02 -4.61
CA ASN A 433 -16.36 -21.76 -5.77
C ASN A 433 -17.08 -21.39 -7.07
N GLY A 434 -18.36 -21.00 -7.00
CA GLY A 434 -19.11 -20.51 -8.15
C GLY A 434 -18.53 -19.21 -8.71
N LEU A 435 -18.22 -18.25 -7.84
CA LEU A 435 -17.54 -17.01 -8.26
C LEU A 435 -16.16 -17.31 -8.83
N ALA A 436 -15.37 -18.17 -8.19
CA ALA A 436 -14.06 -18.58 -8.70
C ALA A 436 -14.15 -19.22 -10.10
N ARG A 437 -15.13 -20.12 -10.32
CA ARG A 437 -15.32 -20.82 -11.59
C ARG A 437 -15.83 -19.93 -12.71
N HIS A 438 -16.77 -19.03 -12.40
CA HIS A 438 -17.37 -18.15 -13.40
C HIS A 438 -16.58 -16.87 -13.67
N PHE A 439 -15.49 -16.62 -12.93
CA PHE A 439 -14.64 -15.45 -13.11
C PHE A 439 -13.16 -15.85 -13.00
N GLY A 440 -12.40 -15.21 -12.12
CA GLY A 440 -10.97 -15.48 -11.93
C GLY A 440 -10.61 -15.85 -10.50
N ILE A 441 -9.67 -16.77 -10.33
CA ILE A 441 -9.05 -17.12 -9.05
C ILE A 441 -7.52 -17.16 -9.16
N SER A 442 -6.81 -16.77 -8.10
CA SER A 442 -5.38 -17.02 -7.98
C SER A 442 -5.13 -18.29 -7.16
N ASP A 443 -4.36 -19.22 -7.72
CA ASP A 443 -3.82 -20.38 -7.00
C ASP A 443 -2.38 -20.13 -6.50
N ARG A 444 -1.91 -18.88 -6.58
CA ARG A 444 -0.60 -18.39 -6.14
C ARG A 444 -0.71 -17.05 -5.41
N TRP A 445 -1.74 -16.91 -4.58
CA TRP A 445 -1.89 -15.80 -3.63
C TRP A 445 -1.55 -16.29 -2.22
N PHE A 446 -0.59 -15.66 -1.58
CA PHE A 446 -0.07 -16.06 -0.27
C PHE A 446 -0.47 -15.08 0.83
N CYS A 447 -0.58 -15.57 2.07
CA CYS A 447 -0.54 -14.66 3.22
C CYS A 447 0.74 -13.82 3.14
N SER A 448 0.66 -12.55 3.51
CA SER A 448 1.84 -11.68 3.45
C SER A 448 2.93 -12.17 4.42
N ILE A 449 2.56 -12.70 5.58
CA ILE A 449 3.47 -13.43 6.46
C ILE A 449 2.78 -14.66 7.08
N PRO A 450 3.54 -15.67 7.55
CA PRO A 450 3.00 -16.70 8.44
C PRO A 450 2.63 -16.05 9.77
N GLY A 451 1.37 -15.64 9.96
CA GLY A 451 0.94 -14.91 11.15
C GLY A 451 -0.57 -14.66 11.21
N GLY A 452 -1.00 -13.94 12.25
CA GLY A 452 -2.41 -13.69 12.58
C GLY A 452 -3.16 -12.71 11.68
N THR A 453 -4.39 -12.39 12.09
CA THR A 453 -5.35 -11.48 11.45
C THR A 453 -4.75 -10.08 11.29
N ASP A 454 -4.38 -9.46 12.41
CA ASP A 454 -3.97 -8.05 12.44
C ASP A 454 -2.77 -7.74 11.55
N VAL A 455 -1.78 -8.64 11.54
CA VAL A 455 -0.56 -8.47 10.76
C VAL A 455 -0.83 -8.62 9.26
N ASN A 456 -1.62 -9.61 8.84
CA ASN A 456 -1.89 -9.84 7.42
C ASN A 456 -2.89 -8.82 6.85
N ARG A 457 -3.88 -8.39 7.65
CA ARG A 457 -4.74 -7.26 7.31
C ARG A 457 -3.94 -5.96 7.22
N ALA A 458 -3.01 -5.70 8.15
CA ALA A 458 -2.13 -4.53 8.07
C ALA A 458 -1.33 -4.49 6.76
N PHE A 459 -0.82 -5.62 6.26
CA PHE A 459 -0.14 -5.66 4.97
C PHE A 459 -1.02 -5.20 3.80
N SER A 460 -2.31 -5.57 3.81
CA SER A 460 -3.27 -5.21 2.75
C SER A 460 -3.52 -3.72 2.60
N VAL A 461 -3.29 -2.95 3.67
CA VAL A 461 -3.62 -1.52 3.72
C VAL A 461 -2.45 -0.63 4.10
N THR A 462 -1.31 -1.17 4.54
CA THR A 462 -0.12 -0.37 4.94
C THR A 462 1.19 -0.87 4.33
N GLY A 463 1.18 -2.02 3.64
CA GLY A 463 2.39 -2.65 3.12
C GLY A 463 3.28 -3.32 4.18
N SER A 464 2.90 -3.31 5.47
CA SER A 464 3.63 -3.98 6.55
C SER A 464 2.75 -4.49 7.68
N ALA A 465 3.38 -5.21 8.62
CA ALA A 465 2.82 -5.60 9.91
C ALA A 465 3.20 -4.65 11.06
N PHE A 466 3.59 -3.39 10.80
CA PHE A 466 4.05 -2.43 11.82
C PHE A 466 5.20 -2.92 12.71
N ASN A 467 6.04 -3.82 12.19
CA ASN A 467 7.04 -4.56 12.96
C ASN A 467 6.45 -5.27 14.21
N LYS A 468 5.25 -5.84 14.09
CA LYS A 468 4.57 -6.70 15.09
C LYS A 468 4.32 -8.12 14.56
N LEU A 469 4.31 -9.12 15.45
CA LEU A 469 4.14 -10.56 15.11
C LEU A 469 2.86 -11.22 15.63
N GLY A 470 2.18 -10.62 16.59
CA GLY A 470 0.97 -11.17 17.22
C GLY A 470 -0.27 -10.37 16.85
N THR A 471 -1.41 -10.73 17.44
CA THR A 471 -2.62 -9.92 17.39
C THR A 471 -2.61 -8.86 18.51
N TRP A 472 -3.23 -7.71 18.24
CA TRP A 472 -3.43 -6.58 19.15
C TRP A 472 -4.87 -6.06 19.12
N GLU A 473 -5.80 -6.86 18.60
CA GLU A 473 -7.25 -6.68 18.52
C GLU A 473 -8.00 -6.81 19.85
N GLY A 474 -7.40 -6.43 20.99
CA GLY A 474 -8.13 -6.42 22.24
C GLY A 474 -7.61 -5.49 23.32
N GLY A 475 -8.51 -5.13 24.23
CA GLY A 475 -8.25 -4.36 25.44
C GLY A 475 -7.57 -3.02 25.17
N ASN A 476 -6.62 -2.65 26.04
CA ASN A 476 -5.94 -1.36 25.95
C ASN A 476 -5.08 -1.22 24.68
N ALA A 477 -4.54 -2.33 24.14
CA ALA A 477 -3.73 -2.28 22.94
C ALA A 477 -4.56 -1.83 21.73
N TYR A 478 -5.76 -2.39 21.55
CA TYR A 478 -6.70 -2.00 20.49
C TYR A 478 -7.26 -0.59 20.69
N LYS A 479 -7.74 -0.29 21.91
CA LYS A 479 -8.40 0.97 22.23
C LYS A 479 -7.50 2.19 22.02
N TYR A 480 -6.24 2.11 22.47
CA TYR A 480 -5.29 3.23 22.45
C TYR A 480 -4.30 3.16 21.28
N TRP A 481 -4.48 2.20 20.35
CA TRP A 481 -3.66 2.11 19.15
C TRP A 481 -3.57 3.43 18.36
N PRO A 482 -4.70 4.14 18.08
CA PRO A 482 -4.67 5.40 17.32
C PRO A 482 -3.92 6.55 17.99
N ASP A 483 -3.65 6.44 19.30
CA ASP A 483 -3.00 7.50 20.07
C ASP A 483 -1.46 7.47 19.90
N SER A 484 -0.94 6.49 19.16
CA SER A 484 0.49 6.31 18.90
C SER A 484 0.82 6.40 17.41
N PRO A 485 1.97 6.98 17.02
CA PRO A 485 2.43 6.98 15.64
C PRO A 485 2.59 5.57 15.09
N HIS A 486 2.11 5.35 13.88
CA HIS A 486 2.26 4.10 13.13
C HIS A 486 2.50 4.38 11.64
N ARG A 487 2.83 3.34 10.87
CA ARG A 487 2.95 3.47 9.42
C ARG A 487 1.64 3.91 8.79
N GLN A 488 1.74 4.71 7.75
CA GLN A 488 0.56 5.21 7.03
C GLN A 488 -0.17 4.09 6.29
N SER A 489 -1.46 4.28 6.09
CA SER A 489 -2.31 3.42 5.29
C SER A 489 -2.49 3.93 3.86
N ILE A 490 -3.03 3.08 2.99
CA ILE A 490 -3.44 3.43 1.64
C ILE A 490 -4.40 4.63 1.66
N TRP A 491 -5.31 4.74 2.63
CA TRP A 491 -6.23 5.89 2.71
C TRP A 491 -5.48 7.20 2.98
N LYS A 492 -4.42 7.16 3.80
CA LYS A 492 -3.56 8.33 4.02
C LYS A 492 -2.85 8.75 2.73
N VAL A 493 -2.37 7.79 1.95
CA VAL A 493 -1.77 8.04 0.63
C VAL A 493 -2.81 8.61 -0.33
N LEU A 494 -4.00 8.01 -0.44
CA LEU A 494 -5.09 8.52 -1.28
C LEU A 494 -5.46 9.95 -0.90
N TRP A 495 -5.61 10.22 0.40
CA TRP A 495 -5.94 11.54 0.91
C TRP A 495 -4.87 12.60 0.59
N SER A 496 -3.59 12.27 0.76
CA SER A 496 -2.48 13.18 0.40
C SER A 496 -2.40 13.44 -1.11
N GLN A 497 -3.01 12.59 -1.94
CA GLN A 497 -3.16 12.76 -3.38
C GLN A 497 -4.49 13.44 -3.78
N GLY A 498 -5.31 13.85 -2.81
CA GLY A 498 -6.62 14.47 -3.05
C GLY A 498 -7.73 13.52 -3.48
N ILE A 499 -7.56 12.22 -3.23
CA ILE A 499 -8.54 11.19 -3.53
C ILE A 499 -9.38 10.92 -2.28
N THR A 500 -10.66 11.29 -2.35
CA THR A 500 -11.60 11.25 -1.22
C THR A 500 -12.76 10.29 -1.42
N ASP A 501 -12.92 9.75 -2.63
CA ASP A 501 -14.04 8.89 -3.00
C ASP A 501 -13.78 7.43 -2.60
N TRP A 502 -13.86 7.18 -1.29
CA TRP A 502 -13.70 5.86 -0.70
C TRP A 502 -14.57 5.71 0.55
N LYS A 503 -14.91 4.47 0.90
CA LYS A 503 -15.64 4.16 2.13
C LYS A 503 -15.23 2.80 2.71
N ILE A 504 -15.23 2.70 4.04
CA ILE A 504 -15.11 1.42 4.75
C ILE A 504 -16.52 1.00 5.19
N TYR A 505 -16.90 -0.21 4.84
CA TYR A 505 -18.17 -0.81 5.19
C TYR A 505 -17.97 -1.96 6.17
N ASN A 506 -18.65 -1.92 7.31
CA ASN A 506 -18.54 -2.96 8.33
C ASN A 506 -19.88 -3.69 8.57
N SER A 507 -19.80 -4.97 8.91
CA SER A 507 -21.00 -5.73 9.27
C SER A 507 -21.29 -5.69 10.77
N VAL A 508 -20.27 -5.51 11.62
CA VAL A 508 -20.39 -5.41 13.07
C VAL A 508 -19.26 -4.58 13.66
N LEU A 509 -19.44 -4.04 14.86
CA LEU A 509 -18.39 -3.35 15.62
C LEU A 509 -17.57 -4.36 16.42
N TRP A 510 -16.26 -4.15 16.49
CA TRP A 510 -15.31 -4.87 17.34
C TRP A 510 -14.81 -3.97 18.46
N GLU A 511 -15.01 -4.41 19.72
CA GLU A 511 -14.80 -3.59 20.93
C GLU A 511 -15.34 -2.14 20.82
N ASP A 512 -16.58 -1.99 20.34
CA ASP A 512 -17.27 -0.71 20.10
C ASP A 512 -16.72 0.17 18.94
N TYR A 513 -15.81 -0.35 18.11
CA TYR A 513 -15.26 0.38 16.96
C TYR A 513 -15.36 -0.42 15.65
N ILE A 514 -15.26 0.27 14.51
CA ILE A 514 -15.03 -0.36 13.21
C ILE A 514 -13.57 -0.82 13.19
N PHE A 515 -13.32 -2.11 12.98
CA PHE A 515 -12.02 -2.74 13.21
C PHE A 515 -10.93 -2.14 12.32
N THR A 516 -11.18 -2.11 11.01
CA THR A 516 -10.22 -1.60 10.03
C THR A 516 -9.91 -0.12 10.25
N TYR A 517 -10.93 0.68 10.57
CA TYR A 517 -10.76 2.10 10.86
C TYR A 517 -9.91 2.29 12.13
N GLN A 518 -10.24 1.59 13.21
CA GLN A 518 -9.57 1.74 14.51
C GLN A 518 -8.10 1.34 14.46
N LEU A 519 -7.74 0.26 13.75
CA LEU A 519 -6.34 -0.20 13.71
C LEU A 519 -5.50 0.42 12.60
N TYR A 520 -6.11 0.80 11.46
CA TYR A 520 -5.33 1.10 10.27
C TYR A 520 -5.54 2.49 9.70
N LEU A 521 -6.47 3.31 10.22
CA LEU A 521 -6.75 4.63 9.65
C LEU A 521 -6.85 5.75 10.70
N LYS A 522 -7.56 5.50 11.80
CA LYS A 522 -7.77 6.49 12.85
C LYS A 522 -6.43 7.01 13.38
N GLY A 523 -6.33 8.32 13.61
CA GLY A 523 -5.10 8.99 14.02
C GLY A 523 -4.18 9.39 12.85
N GLN A 524 -4.46 8.96 11.61
CA GLN A 524 -3.64 9.32 10.44
C GLN A 524 -4.20 10.51 9.65
N ILE A 525 -5.52 10.76 9.69
CA ILE A 525 -6.15 11.83 8.89
C ILE A 525 -7.08 12.65 9.81
N PRO A 526 -6.61 13.80 10.34
CA PRO A 526 -7.38 14.66 11.25
C PRO A 526 -8.80 14.94 10.77
N THR A 527 -8.93 15.28 9.50
CA THR A 527 -10.21 15.72 8.91
C THR A 527 -11.20 14.57 8.77
N VAL A 528 -10.72 13.35 8.51
CA VAL A 528 -11.55 12.13 8.51
C VAL A 528 -11.93 11.78 9.94
N ASP A 529 -10.98 11.82 10.88
CA ASP A 529 -11.24 11.52 12.29
C ASP A 529 -12.28 12.46 12.93
N ALA A 530 -12.35 13.70 12.43
CA ALA A 530 -13.35 14.68 12.84
C ALA A 530 -14.77 14.36 12.33
N ASN A 531 -14.90 13.67 11.19
CA ASN A 531 -16.17 13.37 10.54
C ASN A 531 -16.23 11.92 9.99
N PRO A 532 -16.02 10.88 10.83
CA PRO A 532 -15.82 9.51 10.33
C PRO A 532 -17.06 8.95 9.63
N THR A 533 -18.26 9.40 9.97
CA THR A 533 -19.52 8.91 9.36
C THR A 533 -19.67 9.24 7.87
N GLU A 534 -18.88 10.16 7.31
CA GLU A 534 -18.87 10.39 5.86
C GLU A 534 -18.15 9.25 5.11
N PHE A 535 -17.21 8.59 5.79
CA PHE A 535 -16.27 7.61 5.23
C PHE A 535 -16.48 6.19 5.74
N MET A 536 -17.42 6.01 6.66
CA MET A 536 -17.74 4.75 7.31
C MET A 536 -19.24 4.50 7.23
N ALA A 537 -19.66 3.29 6.86
CA ALA A 537 -21.06 2.89 6.91
C ALA A 537 -21.20 1.39 7.18
N ASP A 538 -22.42 0.91 7.40
CA ASP A 538 -22.67 -0.53 7.55
C ASP A 538 -22.83 -1.24 6.20
N ILE A 539 -22.79 -2.58 6.23
CA ILE A 539 -22.91 -3.42 5.03
C ILE A 539 -24.29 -3.33 4.35
N GLU A 540 -25.35 -2.91 5.06
CA GLU A 540 -26.66 -2.67 4.44
C GLU A 540 -26.62 -1.41 3.57
N GLN A 541 -25.96 -0.36 4.04
CA GLN A 541 -25.71 0.83 3.24
C GLN A 541 -24.83 0.52 2.02
N PHE A 542 -23.85 -0.39 2.11
CA PHE A 542 -23.12 -0.85 0.92
C PHE A 542 -24.06 -1.46 -0.12
N LYS A 543 -24.93 -2.39 0.27
CA LYS A 543 -25.88 -3.04 -0.65
C LYS A 543 -26.80 -2.03 -1.31
N LYS A 544 -27.25 -1.02 -0.56
CA LYS A 544 -28.03 0.10 -1.09
C LYS A 544 -27.22 0.97 -2.05
N ASP A 545 -25.99 1.33 -1.69
CA ASP A 545 -25.10 2.13 -2.55
C ASP A 545 -24.84 1.40 -3.88
N ALA A 546 -24.67 0.08 -3.87
CA ALA A 546 -24.55 -0.75 -5.07
C ALA A 546 -25.82 -0.72 -5.95
N LEU A 547 -26.99 -0.94 -5.36
CA LEU A 547 -28.27 -0.98 -6.09
C LEU A 547 -28.66 0.39 -6.65
N ASP A 548 -28.38 1.46 -5.90
CA ASP A 548 -28.76 2.83 -6.26
C ASP A 548 -27.74 3.52 -7.19
N GLY A 549 -26.58 2.89 -7.45
CA GLY A 549 -25.51 3.45 -8.28
C GLY A 549 -24.66 4.52 -7.59
N ASN A 550 -24.56 4.44 -6.26
CA ASN A 550 -23.83 5.38 -5.40
C ASN A 550 -22.55 4.75 -4.78
N LEU A 551 -22.03 3.66 -5.34
CA LEU A 551 -20.78 3.09 -4.85
C LEU A 551 -19.64 4.11 -4.95
N PRO A 552 -18.78 4.21 -3.91
CA PRO A 552 -17.56 5.01 -4.03
C PRO A 552 -16.57 4.34 -4.98
N ALA A 553 -15.56 5.07 -5.43
CA ALA A 553 -14.50 4.50 -6.26
C ALA A 553 -13.77 3.35 -5.56
N PHE A 554 -13.51 3.45 -4.25
CA PHE A 554 -12.94 2.35 -3.45
C PHE A 554 -13.82 2.00 -2.23
N SER A 555 -14.29 0.76 -2.18
CA SER A 555 -15.03 0.20 -1.04
C SER A 555 -14.21 -0.89 -0.34
N TYR A 556 -13.93 -0.75 0.95
CA TYR A 556 -13.34 -1.82 1.78
C TYR A 556 -14.43 -2.44 2.64
N LEU A 557 -14.65 -3.75 2.55
CA LEU A 557 -15.70 -4.47 3.26
C LEU A 557 -15.08 -5.41 4.29
N GLU A 558 -15.52 -5.30 5.54
CA GLU A 558 -15.20 -6.25 6.61
C GLU A 558 -16.45 -7.07 7.03
N PRO A 559 -16.27 -8.39 7.27
CA PRO A 559 -17.38 -9.28 7.58
C PRO A 559 -17.92 -9.07 8.99
N ALA A 560 -18.98 -9.81 9.34
CA ALA A 560 -19.33 -10.01 10.73
C ALA A 560 -18.30 -10.99 11.31
N TRP A 561 -17.51 -10.48 12.26
CA TRP A 561 -16.47 -11.22 12.99
C TRP A 561 -17.04 -12.39 13.80
N ILE A 562 -16.28 -12.91 14.77
CA ILE A 562 -16.68 -14.05 15.59
C ILE A 562 -17.99 -13.74 16.35
N ALA A 563 -19.03 -14.51 16.05
CA ALA A 563 -20.31 -14.49 16.75
C ALA A 563 -20.74 -15.93 17.05
N PRO A 564 -21.40 -16.21 18.20
CA PRO A 564 -21.89 -17.55 18.54
C PRO A 564 -22.84 -18.18 17.50
N ALA A 565 -23.46 -17.35 16.66
CA ALA A 565 -24.19 -17.73 15.45
C ALA A 565 -24.18 -16.56 14.46
N GLY A 566 -24.18 -16.84 13.14
CA GLY A 566 -24.34 -15.81 12.10
C GLY A 566 -23.07 -15.04 11.72
N ALA A 567 -21.89 -15.47 12.18
CA ALA A 567 -20.60 -14.93 11.71
C ALA A 567 -20.47 -15.11 10.19
N THR A 568 -20.06 -14.07 9.47
CA THR A 568 -19.92 -14.09 8.01
C THR A 568 -18.46 -14.08 7.56
N SER A 569 -17.53 -14.20 8.51
CA SER A 569 -16.11 -14.11 8.23
C SER A 569 -15.54 -15.32 7.50
N TYR A 570 -16.17 -16.51 7.60
CA TYR A 570 -15.61 -17.84 7.30
C TYR A 570 -14.73 -18.42 8.43
N HIS A 571 -14.60 -17.78 9.59
CA HIS A 571 -13.65 -18.24 10.62
C HIS A 571 -14.00 -19.66 11.11
N PRO A 572 -13.01 -20.53 11.42
CA PRO A 572 -13.25 -21.83 12.03
C PRO A 572 -14.14 -21.77 13.28
N GLY A 573 -14.91 -22.84 13.54
CA GLY A 573 -15.82 -22.96 14.67
C GLY A 573 -17.27 -22.49 14.42
N GLY A 574 -17.53 -21.73 13.35
CA GLY A 574 -18.87 -21.35 12.89
C GLY A 574 -19.37 -22.19 11.71
N ASP A 575 -20.69 -22.18 11.48
CA ASP A 575 -21.29 -22.69 10.24
C ASP A 575 -20.96 -21.74 9.07
N LEU A 576 -20.71 -22.27 7.88
CA LEU A 576 -20.33 -21.48 6.69
C LEU A 576 -21.51 -20.96 5.86
N VAL A 577 -22.75 -21.39 6.13
CA VAL A 577 -23.95 -20.90 5.42
C VAL A 577 -24.10 -19.37 5.53
N PRO A 578 -23.94 -18.71 6.69
CA PRO A 578 -24.02 -17.25 6.77
C PRO A 578 -22.96 -16.54 5.93
N ALA A 579 -21.74 -17.08 5.89
CA ALA A 579 -20.63 -16.49 5.14
C ALA A 579 -20.84 -16.58 3.62
N GLU A 580 -21.32 -17.74 3.13
CA GLU A 580 -21.74 -17.94 1.74
C GLU A 580 -22.95 -17.06 1.38
N THR A 581 -23.91 -16.91 2.29
CA THR A 581 -25.09 -16.05 2.11
C THR A 581 -24.68 -14.58 1.98
N ALA A 582 -23.86 -14.08 2.89
CA ALA A 582 -23.39 -12.69 2.86
C ALA A 582 -22.58 -12.38 1.60
N LEU A 583 -21.68 -13.28 1.18
CA LEU A 583 -20.94 -13.16 -0.06
C LEU A 583 -21.89 -13.09 -1.28
N ASN A 584 -22.93 -13.93 -1.30
CA ASN A 584 -23.92 -13.92 -2.37
C ASN A 584 -24.74 -12.63 -2.39
N GLU A 585 -25.12 -12.10 -1.23
CA GLU A 585 -25.83 -10.82 -1.14
C GLU A 585 -24.99 -9.64 -1.63
N ILE A 586 -23.70 -9.59 -1.28
CA ILE A 586 -22.76 -8.59 -1.80
C ILE A 586 -22.67 -8.69 -3.33
N TYR A 587 -22.48 -9.91 -3.85
CA TYR A 587 -22.42 -10.16 -5.28
C TYR A 587 -23.71 -9.75 -6.00
N GLU A 588 -24.88 -10.16 -5.50
CA GLU A 588 -26.17 -9.82 -6.08
C GLU A 588 -26.47 -8.32 -6.02
N ALA A 589 -26.06 -7.61 -4.97
CA ALA A 589 -26.21 -6.15 -4.90
C ALA A 589 -25.40 -5.45 -6.00
N ILE A 590 -24.15 -5.86 -6.24
CA ILE A 590 -23.32 -5.32 -7.32
C ILE A 590 -23.88 -5.71 -8.69
N LYS A 591 -24.23 -6.98 -8.88
CA LYS A 591 -24.74 -7.55 -10.14
C LYS A 591 -26.04 -6.88 -10.59
N ASN A 592 -26.95 -6.61 -9.64
CA ASN A 592 -28.25 -6.01 -9.93
C ASN A 592 -28.22 -4.47 -9.92
N GLY A 593 -27.09 -3.88 -9.52
CA GLY A 593 -26.86 -2.44 -9.59
C GLY A 593 -26.44 -1.94 -10.97
N PRO A 594 -26.57 -0.63 -11.26
CA PRO A 594 -26.21 -0.06 -12.56
C PRO A 594 -24.69 -0.09 -12.84
N GLY A 595 -23.86 -0.29 -11.82
CA GLY A 595 -22.40 -0.29 -11.91
C GLY A 595 -21.76 -1.65 -12.21
N TRP A 596 -22.52 -2.71 -12.53
CA TRP A 596 -21.99 -4.06 -12.78
C TRP A 596 -20.81 -4.08 -13.77
N ASP A 597 -20.96 -3.42 -14.93
CA ASP A 597 -19.93 -3.35 -15.97
C ASP A 597 -18.73 -2.48 -15.59
N GLU A 598 -18.82 -1.73 -14.50
CA GLU A 598 -17.79 -0.80 -14.04
C GLU A 598 -17.18 -1.21 -12.69
N THR A 599 -17.51 -2.40 -12.19
CA THR A 599 -17.09 -2.86 -10.86
C THR A 599 -16.12 -4.05 -10.94
N LEU A 600 -15.07 -3.99 -10.12
CA LEU A 600 -14.24 -5.14 -9.74
C LEU A 600 -14.53 -5.48 -8.28
N LEU A 601 -15.10 -6.66 -8.03
CA LEU A 601 -15.15 -7.23 -6.69
C LEU A 601 -13.97 -8.18 -6.49
N VAL A 602 -13.17 -7.92 -5.46
CA VAL A 602 -12.07 -8.78 -5.01
C VAL A 602 -12.48 -9.41 -3.68
N VAL A 603 -12.53 -10.74 -3.65
CA VAL A 603 -12.83 -11.51 -2.44
C VAL A 603 -11.56 -12.23 -2.01
N THR A 604 -11.12 -12.01 -0.78
CA THR A 604 -9.90 -12.64 -0.27
C THR A 604 -9.97 -12.91 1.22
N PHE A 605 -9.04 -13.72 1.70
CA PHE A 605 -8.83 -13.98 3.12
C PHE A 605 -7.55 -13.28 3.58
N ASP A 606 -7.48 -12.95 4.85
CA ASP A 606 -6.27 -12.41 5.48
C ASP A 606 -5.22 -13.48 5.77
N LYS A 607 -5.63 -14.62 6.34
CA LYS A 607 -4.74 -15.75 6.69
C LYS A 607 -5.37 -17.13 6.47
N ASN A 608 -4.55 -18.16 6.61
CA ASN A 608 -4.94 -19.57 6.50
C ASN A 608 -5.49 -20.18 7.80
N ASN A 609 -5.42 -19.48 8.93
CA ASN A 609 -5.87 -19.93 10.25
C ASN A 609 -5.20 -21.21 10.79
N GLY A 610 -3.96 -21.50 10.41
CA GLY A 610 -3.32 -22.76 10.79
C GLY A 610 -3.91 -24.00 10.10
N ILE A 611 -4.74 -23.81 9.07
CA ILE A 611 -5.29 -24.87 8.23
C ILE A 611 -4.28 -25.19 7.12
N TYR A 612 -4.17 -26.47 6.78
CA TYR A 612 -3.20 -26.99 5.83
C TYR A 612 -3.32 -26.36 4.44
N ASP A 613 -2.17 -26.04 3.85
CA ASP A 613 -1.99 -25.83 2.42
C ASP A 613 -0.71 -26.54 1.99
N HIS A 614 -0.72 -27.20 0.85
CA HIS A 614 0.42 -28.01 0.42
C HIS A 614 1.55 -27.22 -0.24
N VAL A 615 1.31 -25.98 -0.65
CA VAL A 615 2.30 -25.20 -1.42
C VAL A 615 3.22 -24.45 -0.49
N SER A 616 4.52 -24.77 -0.57
CA SER A 616 5.56 -24.03 0.14
C SER A 616 5.57 -22.56 -0.28
N PRO A 617 5.36 -21.61 0.65
CA PRO A 617 5.48 -20.19 0.33
C PRO A 617 6.95 -19.78 0.14
N PRO A 618 7.23 -18.76 -0.71
CA PRO A 618 8.58 -18.28 -0.91
C PRO A 618 9.01 -17.28 0.17
N TYR A 619 10.33 -17.07 0.27
CA TYR A 619 10.88 -15.89 0.93
C TYR A 619 10.50 -14.63 0.14
N ALA A 620 10.29 -13.53 0.85
CA ALA A 620 9.87 -12.24 0.32
C ALA A 620 10.89 -11.14 0.67
N LYS A 621 10.75 -9.97 0.04
CA LYS A 621 11.46 -8.77 0.48
C LYS A 621 10.88 -8.30 1.81
N LYS A 622 11.74 -7.80 2.69
CA LYS A 622 11.30 -7.18 3.94
C LYS A 622 10.35 -6.01 3.66
N PRO A 623 9.37 -5.73 4.54
CA PRO A 623 8.52 -4.56 4.43
C PRO A 623 9.34 -3.27 4.57
N TRP A 624 10.21 -3.21 5.57
CA TRP A 624 11.17 -2.13 5.79
C TRP A 624 12.55 -2.74 6.07
N PRO A 625 13.66 -2.07 5.73
CA PRO A 625 15.00 -2.66 5.82
C PRO A 625 15.39 -3.03 7.26
N ASN A 626 14.97 -2.19 8.22
CA ASN A 626 15.24 -2.35 9.65
C ASN A 626 14.20 -3.23 10.39
N ASP A 627 13.20 -3.79 9.70
CA ASP A 627 12.24 -4.69 10.32
C ASP A 627 12.92 -5.99 10.81
N LEU A 628 12.73 -6.24 12.11
CA LEU A 628 13.16 -7.42 12.83
C LEU A 628 12.44 -7.44 14.19
N ASN A 629 11.66 -8.48 14.44
CA ASN A 629 11.01 -8.69 15.73
C ASN A 629 11.22 -10.15 16.14
N ASN A 630 11.71 -10.38 17.35
CA ASN A 630 11.97 -11.73 17.89
C ASN A 630 12.70 -12.69 16.90
N GLY A 631 13.66 -12.16 16.13
CA GLY A 631 14.41 -12.94 15.14
C GLY A 631 13.66 -13.25 13.84
N PHE A 632 12.42 -12.77 13.65
CA PHE A 632 11.67 -12.82 12.40
C PHE A 632 11.78 -11.50 11.65
N ALA A 633 12.22 -11.58 10.39
CA ALA A 633 12.57 -10.42 9.58
C ALA A 633 11.47 -10.03 8.57
N TYR A 634 10.29 -10.66 8.64
CA TYR A 634 9.16 -10.41 7.74
C TYR A 634 9.45 -10.68 6.26
N ASP A 635 10.45 -11.52 6.00
CA ASP A 635 10.95 -11.89 4.68
C ASP A 635 10.51 -13.30 4.27
N LEU A 636 9.40 -13.79 4.82
CA LEU A 636 8.79 -15.08 4.47
C LEU A 636 7.28 -14.89 4.34
N MET A 637 6.71 -15.35 3.22
CA MET A 637 5.25 -15.39 3.03
C MET A 637 4.63 -16.55 3.82
N GLY A 638 3.35 -16.44 4.17
CA GLY A 638 2.61 -17.54 4.80
C GLY A 638 1.90 -18.42 3.76
N PRO A 639 1.14 -19.43 4.20
CA PRO A 639 0.41 -20.34 3.30
C PRO A 639 -0.53 -19.63 2.32
N ARG A 640 -0.96 -20.32 1.26
CA ARG A 640 -1.89 -19.71 0.30
C ARG A 640 -3.26 -19.44 0.89
N VAL A 641 -3.88 -18.37 0.41
CA VAL A 641 -5.28 -18.02 0.70
C VAL A 641 -6.06 -17.87 -0.62
N PRO A 642 -7.38 -18.11 -0.63
CA PRO A 642 -8.19 -17.82 -1.80
C PRO A 642 -8.20 -16.32 -2.11
N THR A 643 -8.02 -15.98 -3.38
CA THR A 643 -8.30 -14.64 -3.90
C THR A 643 -9.02 -14.72 -5.24
N ILE A 644 -10.25 -14.21 -5.26
CA ILE A 644 -11.17 -14.29 -6.39
C ILE A 644 -11.43 -12.88 -6.92
N MET A 645 -11.46 -12.73 -8.24
CA MET A 645 -11.75 -11.47 -8.92
C MET A 645 -13.01 -11.64 -9.76
N VAL A 646 -14.01 -10.80 -9.50
CA VAL A 646 -15.34 -10.85 -10.11
C VAL A 646 -15.58 -9.55 -10.87
N SER A 647 -15.71 -9.67 -12.19
CA SER A 647 -16.02 -8.56 -13.09
C SER A 647 -16.46 -9.14 -14.45
N PRO A 648 -17.40 -8.50 -15.18
CA PRO A 648 -17.81 -8.98 -16.50
C PRO A 648 -16.69 -8.93 -17.56
N TRP A 649 -15.59 -8.24 -17.26
CA TRP A 649 -14.39 -8.16 -18.10
C TRP A 649 -13.41 -9.34 -17.92
N ILE A 650 -13.68 -10.22 -16.95
CA ILE A 650 -12.88 -11.42 -16.67
C ILE A 650 -13.57 -12.62 -17.33
N LYS A 651 -12.78 -13.42 -18.05
CA LYS A 651 -13.26 -14.66 -18.68
C LYS A 651 -13.57 -15.70 -17.60
N GLU A 652 -14.58 -16.53 -17.84
CA GLU A 652 -14.87 -17.66 -16.94
C GLU A 652 -13.66 -18.60 -16.88
N GLN A 653 -13.50 -19.34 -15.78
CA GLN A 653 -12.39 -20.28 -15.59
C GLN A 653 -10.99 -19.67 -15.75
N SER A 654 -10.82 -18.41 -15.35
CA SER A 654 -9.50 -17.77 -15.36
C SER A 654 -8.70 -18.15 -14.11
N VAL A 655 -7.46 -18.59 -14.30
CA VAL A 655 -6.49 -18.77 -13.22
C VAL A 655 -5.37 -17.77 -13.40
N PHE A 656 -5.25 -16.81 -12.50
CA PHE A 656 -4.30 -15.71 -12.63
C PHE A 656 -3.17 -15.79 -11.62
N ARG A 657 -1.95 -15.49 -12.07
CA ARG A 657 -0.72 -15.52 -11.26
C ARG A 657 0.12 -14.29 -11.57
N ALA A 658 0.95 -13.88 -10.62
CA ALA A 658 1.88 -12.79 -10.84
C ALA A 658 2.85 -13.13 -11.97
N GLU A 659 3.32 -12.10 -12.67
CA GLU A 659 4.45 -12.24 -13.60
C GLU A 659 5.76 -12.10 -12.85
N GLY A 660 6.74 -12.94 -13.20
CA GLY A 660 8.05 -12.95 -12.57
C GLY A 660 8.10 -13.81 -11.31
N ASP A 661 9.08 -13.53 -10.45
CA ASP A 661 9.45 -14.40 -9.33
C ASP A 661 8.71 -14.06 -8.02
N VAL A 662 8.09 -12.88 -7.93
CA VAL A 662 7.34 -12.43 -6.75
C VAL A 662 5.88 -12.83 -6.94
N PRO A 663 5.32 -13.74 -6.13
CA PRO A 663 3.91 -14.10 -6.24
C PRO A 663 3.01 -13.01 -5.66
N PHE A 664 1.69 -13.17 -5.80
CA PHE A 664 0.73 -12.27 -5.17
C PHE A 664 0.64 -12.50 -3.66
N ASP A 665 0.43 -11.40 -2.95
CA ASP A 665 0.02 -11.34 -1.55
C ASP A 665 -0.88 -10.10 -1.34
N SER A 666 -1.25 -9.79 -0.09
CA SER A 666 -2.10 -8.63 0.21
C SER A 666 -1.52 -7.29 -0.26
N THR A 667 -0.20 -7.14 -0.41
CA THR A 667 0.44 -5.91 -0.93
C THR A 667 0.14 -5.71 -2.42
N SER A 668 -0.16 -6.78 -3.16
CA SER A 668 -0.53 -6.73 -4.57
C SER A 668 -1.86 -6.02 -4.80
N PHE A 669 -2.79 -6.08 -3.83
CA PHE A 669 -4.01 -5.29 -3.83
C PHE A 669 -3.72 -3.79 -3.68
N ALA A 670 -2.98 -3.41 -2.64
CA ALA A 670 -2.63 -2.02 -2.40
C ALA A 670 -1.86 -1.41 -3.59
N ALA A 671 -0.92 -2.16 -4.18
CA ALA A 671 -0.16 -1.72 -5.36
C ALA A 671 -1.08 -1.48 -6.57
N THR A 672 -1.96 -2.45 -6.87
CA THR A 672 -2.90 -2.31 -8.00
C THR A 672 -3.87 -1.14 -7.78
N LEU A 673 -4.35 -0.93 -6.55
CA LEU A 673 -5.24 0.18 -6.23
C LEU A 673 -4.58 1.54 -6.46
N LEU A 674 -3.33 1.71 -6.00
CA LEU A 674 -2.59 2.96 -6.18
C LEU A 674 -2.24 3.22 -7.65
N GLU A 675 -1.88 2.18 -8.40
CA GLU A 675 -1.71 2.29 -9.86
C GLU A 675 -3.02 2.63 -10.59
N TRP A 676 -4.14 2.05 -10.17
CA TRP A 676 -5.46 2.35 -10.73
C TRP A 676 -5.85 3.83 -10.52
N PHE A 677 -5.56 4.38 -9.34
CA PHE A 677 -5.70 5.83 -9.11
C PHE A 677 -4.63 6.69 -9.82
N GLY A 678 -3.60 6.06 -10.40
CA GLY A 678 -2.50 6.74 -11.09
C GLY A 678 -1.54 7.45 -10.15
N VAL A 679 -1.42 7.00 -8.90
CA VAL A 679 -0.46 7.57 -7.94
C VAL A 679 0.95 7.12 -8.32
N PRO A 680 1.91 8.04 -8.55
CA PRO A 680 3.30 7.69 -8.83
C PRO A 680 3.90 6.84 -7.72
N LYS A 681 4.56 5.75 -8.09
CA LYS A 681 5.13 4.77 -7.16
C LYS A 681 6.06 5.39 -6.09
N PRO A 682 6.95 6.35 -6.42
CA PRO A 682 7.81 6.98 -5.40
C PRO A 682 7.03 7.79 -4.34
N LEU A 683 5.76 8.12 -4.59
CA LEU A 683 4.90 8.84 -3.64
C LEU A 683 4.02 7.91 -2.78
N TRP A 684 4.15 6.58 -2.92
CA TRP A 684 3.37 5.64 -2.11
C TRP A 684 3.79 5.69 -0.64
N GLY A 685 5.10 5.62 -0.35
CA GLY A 685 5.62 5.67 1.02
C GLY A 685 5.12 4.51 1.91
N LEU A 686 4.87 3.34 1.32
CA LEU A 686 4.35 2.14 2.00
C LEU A 686 5.38 1.01 2.12
N GLY A 687 6.68 1.35 2.04
CA GLY A 687 7.78 0.44 2.30
C GLY A 687 8.27 -0.36 1.10
N ASP A 688 9.37 -1.07 1.33
CA ASP A 688 10.16 -1.77 0.34
C ASP A 688 9.46 -2.95 -0.33
N ARG A 689 8.56 -3.63 0.41
CA ARG A 689 7.79 -4.76 -0.12
C ARG A 689 6.74 -4.29 -1.11
N MET A 690 6.11 -3.14 -0.85
CA MET A 690 5.19 -2.48 -1.79
C MET A 690 5.91 -2.08 -3.08
N ASP A 691 7.18 -1.69 -3.01
CA ASP A 691 7.96 -1.27 -4.19
C ASP A 691 8.18 -2.40 -5.21
N ILE A 692 8.04 -3.67 -4.80
CA ILE A 692 8.19 -4.83 -5.69
C ILE A 692 6.89 -5.63 -5.86
N ALA A 693 5.80 -5.21 -5.22
CA ALA A 693 4.54 -5.92 -5.26
C ALA A 693 4.01 -6.01 -6.71
N PRO A 694 3.68 -7.21 -7.21
CA PRO A 694 3.09 -7.37 -8.52
C PRO A 694 1.64 -6.87 -8.54
N THR A 695 1.16 -6.44 -9.70
CA THR A 695 -0.22 -5.99 -9.92
C THR A 695 -1.02 -7.00 -10.76
N PHE A 696 -2.35 -6.90 -10.71
CA PHE A 696 -3.24 -7.93 -11.27
C PHE A 696 -4.18 -7.45 -12.39
N GLU A 697 -3.98 -6.27 -12.94
CA GLU A 697 -4.78 -5.71 -14.05
C GLU A 697 -4.83 -6.64 -15.27
N ARG A 698 -3.84 -7.52 -15.43
CA ARG A 698 -3.81 -8.56 -16.47
C ARG A 698 -4.96 -9.54 -16.40
N VAL A 699 -5.68 -9.65 -15.28
CA VAL A 699 -6.88 -10.51 -15.17
C VAL A 699 -7.97 -10.13 -16.19
N PHE A 700 -8.02 -8.86 -16.61
CA PHE A 700 -8.99 -8.34 -17.57
C PHE A 700 -8.67 -8.77 -19.01
N GLN A 701 -9.14 -9.95 -19.41
CA GLN A 701 -8.80 -10.53 -20.72
C GLN A 701 -9.90 -10.35 -21.80
N ALA A 702 -11.07 -9.83 -21.44
CA ALA A 702 -12.16 -9.62 -22.38
C ALA A 702 -12.11 -8.22 -23.01
N SER A 703 -12.44 -8.12 -24.30
CA SER A 703 -12.57 -6.85 -25.03
C SER A 703 -13.93 -6.18 -24.87
N GLU A 704 -14.93 -6.93 -24.41
CA GLU A 704 -16.30 -6.47 -24.12
C GLU A 704 -16.76 -7.11 -22.80
N PRO A 705 -17.62 -6.43 -22.02
CA PRO A 705 -18.15 -7.00 -20.79
C PRO A 705 -19.15 -8.11 -21.11
N ARG A 706 -19.14 -9.19 -20.32
CA ARG A 706 -20.12 -10.27 -20.45
C ARG A 706 -21.53 -9.78 -20.13
N LYS A 707 -22.47 -10.09 -21.03
CA LYS A 707 -23.89 -9.73 -20.90
C LYS A 707 -24.69 -10.58 -19.91
N THR A 708 -24.12 -11.71 -19.49
CA THR A 708 -24.76 -12.65 -18.56
C THR A 708 -23.83 -12.87 -17.38
N ALA A 709 -24.41 -12.92 -16.19
CA ALA A 709 -23.73 -13.22 -14.94
C ALA A 709 -24.40 -14.45 -14.29
N PRO A 710 -23.64 -15.31 -13.58
CA PRO A 710 -24.22 -16.49 -12.95
C PRO A 710 -25.24 -16.11 -11.87
N THR A 711 -26.14 -17.05 -11.56
CA THR A 711 -26.95 -17.02 -10.35
C THR A 711 -26.42 -18.12 -9.44
N LEU A 712 -26.04 -17.75 -8.23
CA LEU A 712 -25.48 -18.66 -7.23
C LEU A 712 -26.51 -18.87 -6.13
N THR A 713 -26.50 -20.07 -5.54
CA THR A 713 -27.42 -20.44 -4.45
C THR A 713 -26.57 -20.78 -3.24
N PRO A 714 -26.73 -20.08 -2.10
CA PRO A 714 -26.06 -20.44 -0.86
C PRO A 714 -26.33 -21.91 -0.48
N PRO A 715 -25.36 -22.58 0.18
CA PRO A 715 -25.52 -23.98 0.53
C PRO A 715 -26.61 -24.18 1.57
N TYR A 716 -27.15 -25.40 1.61
CA TYR A 716 -27.99 -25.87 2.70
C TYR A 716 -27.15 -26.63 3.73
N ASP A 717 -27.46 -26.41 5.01
CA ASP A 717 -26.89 -27.15 6.13
C ASP A 717 -28.00 -27.67 7.04
N LYS A 718 -27.96 -28.95 7.42
CA LYS A 718 -29.00 -29.53 8.28
C LYS A 718 -29.01 -28.97 9.70
N SER A 719 -27.89 -28.41 10.13
CA SER A 719 -27.68 -27.82 11.45
C SER A 719 -27.87 -26.31 11.46
N PHE A 720 -28.22 -25.70 10.32
CA PHE A 720 -28.43 -24.26 10.17
C PHE A 720 -29.79 -23.89 9.51
N PRO A 721 -30.52 -22.90 10.06
CA PRO A 721 -30.30 -22.30 11.37
C PRO A 721 -30.59 -23.34 12.47
N LYS A 722 -29.82 -23.34 13.57
CA LYS A 722 -30.16 -24.17 14.73
C LYS A 722 -31.59 -23.82 15.14
N GLU A 723 -32.49 -24.82 15.21
CA GLU A 723 -33.81 -24.60 15.80
C GLU A 723 -33.59 -23.99 17.19
N SER A 724 -34.11 -22.78 17.39
CA SER A 724 -34.15 -22.19 18.72
C SER A 724 -35.04 -23.08 19.58
N ASN A 725 -34.42 -23.92 20.41
CA ASN A 725 -35.10 -24.50 21.54
C ASN A 725 -35.52 -23.32 22.44
N ASN A 726 -36.73 -22.80 22.22
CA ASN A 726 -37.42 -21.97 23.19
C ASN A 726 -37.59 -22.80 24.46
N ALA A 727 -36.74 -22.53 25.46
CA ALA A 727 -36.94 -22.85 26.86
C ALA A 727 -36.37 -21.73 27.73
#